data_AF-A0A3C1F684-F1
#
_entry.id   AF-A0A3C1F684-F1
#
_cell.length_a   1.000
_cell.length_b   1.000
_cell.length_c   1.000
_cell.angle_alpha   90.00
_cell.angle_beta   90.00
_cell.angle_gamma   90.00
#
_symmetry.space_group_name_H-M   'P 1'
#
loop_
_entity.id
_entity.type
_entity.pdbx_description
1 polymer ?
#
loop_
_entity_poly.entity_id
_entity_poly.type
_entity_poly.pdbx_seq_one_letter_code
_entity_poly.pdbx_strand_id
1 'polypeptide(L)'
;MGFLVAGQRAPQQAILNGARLAAFRLGGYSPLVVITINGTTRTSSCRVDGLSITEYEGGVPNKARLRVSGFVPSYGHEIKIGIRTVSVTRHLVFAGHIIAIDQVTEAGDAANVAYDLTCLDYTWLLNRRKVSKQYTNESATAILQDLIDTFTSGFTYANVEAGLTTIDEITFTNEDVSDAIDRVMSRIGGYWKIDYGKDLHAFLTAGESANSVTDAAPHTTEMDSFAINRDLSQVRTRYYGEGMGSRLLAACEAGETRIPVEDATPFSAGGGIAKVEHRMLTYTGKATGGGGTLVGPGVTPSAAPAVAGAAGAGVEAGVHEYAYTWVTAAGETLPSPVKSVTLGGSLADPTVAPSLYDNWVGGATKWTTGDSIYVAYTWTVSGGETLASPVSPTVVIAEVSSLPSLCHGGSMASTTDPAATGKRLWVNKNGSWIGYYSYSNGIGSTVFSIGLATNFTVDATGPPVANSTTLGQATIAGIAIGPTGTTNRKVYRTVAGGSQLKLQQTIANNTATTGVQDATADASLGANVPTSDTSGLTQPDGQVNPGETSLLLASAGNFESGGGWAFLPGDQIIRYTGLSANTLTGIPESGLGAIVAAVIYNATATASPMLTGIPASGDGSITADLPFANLEIQLVVQRDDYTRQATLAALTGGDGIVEGWIQDRRLSEEEMIARCDAALELNGDPVVSVAWTTRDRSVTAARKVTFDLAAPTSLDETDLKIQRVTLDRFGVNTTIWPWRRAEASSKRYSFEDLVRQIKGR
;
A
#
# COMPACT_ATOMS: atom_id res chain seq x y z
N MET A 1 28.64 -29.62 98.54
CA MET A 1 28.41 -28.99 99.85
C MET A 1 28.57 -27.49 99.70
N GLY A 2 27.49 -26.74 99.81
CA GLY A 2 27.48 -25.27 99.87
C GLY A 2 26.28 -24.89 100.74
N PHE A 3 26.55 -24.27 101.89
CA PHE A 3 25.57 -23.95 102.91
C PHE A 3 24.71 -22.74 102.49
N LEU A 4 23.39 -22.88 102.53
CA LEU A 4 22.45 -21.78 102.40
C LEU A 4 22.30 -21.03 103.73
N VAL A 5 22.33 -19.70 103.65
CA VAL A 5 22.20 -18.72 104.73
C VAL A 5 20.74 -18.62 105.19
N ALA A 6 20.53 -18.32 106.49
CA ALA A 6 19.21 -18.24 107.14
C ALA A 6 18.28 -17.21 106.46
N GLY A 7 17.12 -17.66 105.98
CA GLY A 7 16.06 -16.80 105.43
C GLY A 7 15.26 -17.37 104.24
N GLN A 8 15.68 -18.48 103.63
CA GLN A 8 14.94 -19.09 102.51
C GLN A 8 14.04 -20.25 102.96
N ARG A 9 12.74 -20.19 102.60
CA ARG A 9 11.79 -21.29 102.79
C ARG A 9 12.11 -22.43 101.82
N ALA A 10 12.15 -23.65 102.32
CA ALA A 10 12.33 -24.86 101.53
C ALA A 10 11.23 -25.03 100.47
N PRO A 11 11.53 -25.53 99.25
CA PRO A 11 10.50 -25.83 98.26
C PRO A 11 9.65 -27.00 98.75
N GLN A 12 8.40 -26.72 99.11
CA GLN A 12 7.38 -27.75 99.30
C GLN A 12 7.06 -28.39 97.94
N GLN A 13 7.29 -29.69 97.84
CA GLN A 13 6.78 -30.51 96.75
C GLN A 13 5.26 -30.60 96.83
N ALA A 14 4.57 -30.38 95.71
CA ALA A 14 3.14 -30.64 95.58
C ALA A 14 2.94 -32.02 94.94
N ILE A 15 2.23 -32.90 95.64
CA ILE A 15 1.77 -34.20 95.14
C ILE A 15 0.55 -33.97 94.25
N LEU A 16 0.56 -34.52 93.03
CA LEU A 16 -0.45 -34.33 92.00
C LEU A 16 -1.59 -35.36 92.17
N ASN A 17 -2.71 -34.95 92.77
CA ASN A 17 -3.93 -35.78 92.81
C ASN A 17 -5.18 -34.94 92.51
N GLY A 18 -5.24 -34.40 91.28
CA GLY A 18 -6.39 -33.66 90.77
C GLY A 18 -6.06 -32.22 90.34
N ALA A 19 -5.41 -32.08 89.19
CA ALA A 19 -5.28 -30.78 88.52
C ALA A 19 -6.60 -30.40 87.83
N ARG A 20 -7.23 -29.29 88.21
CA ARG A 20 -8.36 -28.70 87.46
C ARG A 20 -7.82 -27.90 86.28
N LEU A 21 -8.22 -28.27 85.06
CA LEU A 21 -7.76 -27.67 83.80
C LEU A 21 -7.88 -26.13 83.74
N ALA A 22 -8.81 -25.54 84.49
CA ALA A 22 -9.07 -24.10 84.50
C ALA A 22 -7.97 -23.25 85.20
N ALA A 23 -7.03 -23.88 85.92
CA ALA A 23 -5.94 -23.17 86.63
C ALA A 23 -4.60 -23.16 85.87
N PHE A 24 -4.53 -23.80 84.70
CA PHE A 24 -3.37 -23.72 83.80
C PHE A 24 -3.71 -22.80 82.64
N ARG A 25 -2.95 -21.71 82.48
CA ARG A 25 -2.82 -21.07 81.16
C ARG A 25 -1.90 -21.96 80.32
N LEU A 26 -2.47 -22.96 79.65
CA LEU A 26 -1.85 -23.49 78.45
C LEU A 26 -1.78 -22.31 77.48
N GLY A 27 -0.59 -21.90 77.06
CA GLY A 27 -0.42 -20.80 76.11
C GLY A 27 -1.34 -21.03 74.91
N GLY A 28 -2.40 -20.24 74.80
CA GLY A 28 -3.33 -20.32 73.69
C GLY A 28 -2.60 -19.84 72.45
N TYR A 29 -2.05 -20.78 71.68
CA TYR A 29 -1.51 -20.50 70.36
C TYR A 29 -2.70 -20.27 69.42
N SER A 30 -2.86 -19.05 68.93
CA SER A 30 -3.84 -18.78 67.87
C SER A 30 -3.33 -19.44 66.59
N PRO A 31 -4.11 -20.31 65.93
CA PRO A 31 -3.67 -20.94 64.69
C PRO A 31 -3.44 -19.84 63.64
N LEU A 32 -2.28 -19.88 62.98
CA LEU A 32 -1.97 -18.93 61.91
C LEU A 32 -2.94 -19.07 60.74
N VAL A 33 -3.47 -20.26 60.48
CA VAL A 33 -4.45 -20.52 59.42
C VAL A 33 -5.84 -20.63 60.02
N VAL A 34 -6.81 -19.92 59.46
CA VAL A 34 -8.23 -20.00 59.79
C VAL A 34 -9.00 -20.43 58.55
N ILE A 35 -9.82 -21.47 58.69
CA ILE A 35 -10.62 -22.03 57.59
C ILE A 35 -12.09 -22.00 57.99
N THR A 36 -12.93 -21.37 57.16
CA THR A 36 -14.39 -21.48 57.27
C THR A 36 -14.95 -22.22 56.08
N ILE A 37 -15.97 -23.05 56.31
CA ILE A 37 -16.75 -23.74 55.28
C ILE A 37 -18.21 -23.40 55.53
N ASN A 38 -18.84 -22.82 54.51
CA ASN A 38 -20.20 -22.29 54.53
C ASN A 38 -20.47 -21.41 55.77
N GLY A 39 -19.57 -20.47 56.04
CA GLY A 39 -19.66 -19.55 57.19
C GLY A 39 -19.29 -20.15 58.57
N THR A 40 -19.12 -21.47 58.69
CA THR A 40 -18.74 -22.12 59.94
C THR A 40 -17.22 -22.30 60.02
N THR A 41 -16.58 -21.90 61.13
CA THR A 41 -15.15 -22.18 61.36
C THR A 41 -14.91 -23.68 61.52
N ARG A 42 -14.07 -24.24 60.65
CA ARG A 42 -13.75 -25.67 60.56
C ARG A 42 -12.24 -25.96 60.62
N THR A 43 -11.43 -25.00 61.07
CA THR A 43 -9.95 -25.14 61.14
C THR A 43 -9.49 -26.43 61.80
N SER A 44 -10.08 -26.82 62.95
CA SER A 44 -9.71 -28.06 63.66
C SER A 44 -10.10 -29.35 62.94
N SER A 45 -11.06 -29.27 62.02
CA SER A 45 -11.47 -30.38 61.15
C SER A 45 -10.61 -30.50 59.89
N CYS A 46 -9.68 -29.58 59.65
CA CYS A 46 -8.84 -29.52 58.45
C CYS A 46 -7.40 -29.98 58.75
N ARG A 47 -6.82 -30.79 57.86
CA ARG A 47 -5.39 -31.16 57.91
C ARG A 47 -4.57 -30.05 57.26
N VAL A 48 -4.14 -29.08 58.06
CA VAL A 48 -3.41 -27.89 57.57
C VAL A 48 -2.05 -28.24 56.96
N ASP A 49 -1.37 -29.28 57.44
CA ASP A 49 -0.07 -29.71 56.89
C ASP A 49 -0.15 -30.14 55.40
N GLY A 50 -1.28 -30.73 55.00
CA GLY A 50 -1.57 -31.12 53.61
C GLY A 50 -2.29 -30.04 52.79
N LEU A 51 -2.50 -28.83 53.34
CA LEU A 51 -3.11 -27.73 52.60
C LEU A 51 -2.15 -27.23 51.52
N SER A 52 -2.66 -27.11 50.30
CA SER A 52 -1.97 -26.48 49.19
C SER A 52 -2.89 -25.52 48.45
N ILE A 53 -2.38 -24.33 48.13
CA ILE A 53 -3.10 -23.34 47.34
C ILE A 53 -2.22 -22.99 46.15
N THR A 54 -2.72 -23.15 44.93
CA THR A 54 -2.02 -22.77 43.70
C THR A 54 -2.74 -21.58 43.07
N GLU A 55 -2.00 -20.50 42.92
CA GLU A 55 -2.37 -19.29 42.20
C GLU A 55 -1.85 -19.34 40.75
N TYR A 56 -2.64 -18.84 39.81
CA TYR A 56 -2.30 -18.76 38.39
C TYR A 56 -2.43 -17.32 37.87
N GLU A 57 -1.61 -16.96 36.89
CA GLU A 57 -1.81 -15.77 36.09
C GLU A 57 -2.95 -15.96 35.08
N GLY A 58 -3.68 -14.88 34.78
CA GLY A 58 -4.37 -14.77 33.50
C GLY A 58 -5.77 -15.38 33.46
N GLY A 59 -6.58 -15.13 34.50
CA GLY A 59 -8.00 -15.52 34.51
C GLY A 59 -8.26 -17.01 34.74
N VAL A 60 -7.21 -17.81 34.97
CA VAL A 60 -7.36 -19.21 35.37
C VAL A 60 -7.76 -19.29 36.85
N PRO A 61 -8.81 -20.06 37.23
CA PRO A 61 -9.22 -20.16 38.62
C PRO A 61 -8.12 -20.72 39.52
N ASN A 62 -7.84 -20.01 40.62
CA ASN A 62 -6.92 -20.49 41.64
C ASN A 62 -7.50 -21.74 42.31
N LYS A 63 -6.62 -22.63 42.78
CA LYS A 63 -7.00 -23.96 43.27
C LYS A 63 -6.51 -24.18 44.69
N ALA A 64 -7.40 -24.57 45.59
CA ALA A 64 -7.02 -25.07 46.91
C ALA A 64 -7.31 -26.56 47.04
N ARG A 65 -6.39 -27.30 47.68
CA ARG A 65 -6.57 -28.70 48.06
C ARG A 65 -6.31 -28.87 49.54
N LEU A 66 -7.19 -29.57 50.23
CA LEU A 66 -7.05 -29.89 51.65
C LEU A 66 -7.85 -31.12 52.02
N ARG A 67 -7.42 -31.80 53.07
CA ARG A 67 -8.18 -32.91 53.67
C ARG A 67 -8.97 -32.45 54.89
N VAL A 68 -10.20 -32.93 55.01
CA VAL A 68 -11.08 -32.67 56.17
C VAL A 68 -11.62 -33.95 56.79
N SER A 69 -11.95 -33.92 58.08
CA SER A 69 -12.54 -35.03 58.83
C SER A 69 -13.48 -34.53 59.94
N GLY A 70 -14.36 -35.40 60.43
CA GLY A 70 -15.27 -35.07 61.54
C GLY A 70 -16.55 -34.34 61.13
N PHE A 71 -16.77 -34.18 59.82
CA PHE A 71 -18.05 -33.78 59.23
C PHE A 71 -18.10 -34.22 57.75
N VAL A 72 -19.29 -34.22 57.17
CA VAL A 72 -19.49 -34.50 55.74
C VAL A 72 -19.53 -33.16 54.97
N PRO A 73 -18.57 -32.88 54.07
CA PRO A 73 -18.59 -31.68 53.23
C PRO A 73 -19.67 -31.78 52.14
N SER A 74 -20.01 -30.66 51.50
CA SER A 74 -20.99 -30.64 50.40
C SER A 74 -20.47 -29.80 49.23
N TYR A 75 -20.80 -30.23 48.01
CA TYR A 75 -20.45 -29.51 46.79
C TYR A 75 -21.05 -28.10 46.79
N GLY A 76 -20.31 -27.14 46.25
CA GLY A 76 -20.74 -25.75 46.13
C GLY A 76 -20.69 -24.93 47.42
N HIS A 77 -20.40 -25.52 48.58
CA HIS A 77 -20.18 -24.75 49.80
C HIS A 77 -18.98 -23.80 49.63
N GLU A 78 -19.16 -22.56 50.09
CA GLU A 78 -18.09 -21.57 50.11
C GLU A 78 -17.01 -22.00 51.11
N ILE A 79 -15.75 -21.85 50.74
CA ILE A 79 -14.60 -22.03 51.62
C ILE A 79 -13.75 -20.77 51.60
N LYS A 80 -13.35 -20.29 52.79
CA LYS A 80 -12.41 -19.18 52.95
C LYS A 80 -11.24 -19.64 53.80
N ILE A 81 -10.04 -19.33 53.34
CA ILE A 81 -8.79 -19.65 54.01
C ILE A 81 -8.07 -18.32 54.22
N GLY A 82 -7.83 -17.99 55.48
CA GLY A 82 -7.19 -16.73 55.85
C GLY A 82 -6.08 -16.95 56.86
N ILE A 83 -5.14 -16.02 56.86
CA ILE A 83 -4.07 -15.97 57.83
C ILE A 83 -4.50 -15.08 59.01
N ARG A 84 -4.58 -15.66 60.20
CA ARG A 84 -5.14 -15.10 61.46
C ARG A 84 -6.65 -14.88 61.46
N THR A 85 -7.28 -14.52 60.33
CA THR A 85 -8.73 -14.33 60.24
C THR A 85 -9.21 -14.43 58.79
N VAL A 86 -10.47 -14.82 58.60
CA VAL A 86 -11.17 -14.80 57.30
C VAL A 86 -12.14 -13.60 57.16
N SER A 87 -12.31 -12.80 58.22
CA SER A 87 -13.25 -11.67 58.22
C SER A 87 -12.69 -10.41 57.56
N VAL A 88 -11.41 -10.43 57.18
CA VAL A 88 -10.72 -9.30 56.55
C VAL A 88 -10.16 -9.77 55.22
N THR A 89 -10.61 -9.17 54.11
CA THR A 89 -10.26 -9.58 52.74
C THR A 89 -8.75 -9.66 52.51
N ARG A 90 -7.98 -8.68 52.99
CA ARG A 90 -6.50 -8.65 52.86
C ARG A 90 -5.75 -9.75 53.63
N HIS A 91 -6.44 -10.49 54.50
CA HIS A 91 -5.86 -11.62 55.23
C HIS A 91 -6.23 -12.97 54.60
N LEU A 92 -7.13 -12.97 53.62
CA LEU A 92 -7.46 -14.17 52.85
C LEU A 92 -6.29 -14.53 51.93
N VAL A 93 -6.01 -15.82 51.87
CA VAL A 93 -5.08 -16.43 50.91
C VAL A 93 -5.81 -17.32 49.91
N PHE A 94 -7.11 -17.59 50.15
CA PHE A 94 -8.01 -18.24 49.21
C PHE A 94 -9.46 -17.99 49.61
N ALA A 95 -10.34 -17.79 48.63
CA ALA A 95 -11.78 -17.80 48.81
C ALA A 95 -12.45 -18.37 47.55
N GLY A 96 -13.39 -19.30 47.72
CA GLY A 96 -13.94 -20.03 46.59
C GLY A 96 -15.00 -21.05 46.99
N HIS A 97 -15.21 -22.05 46.15
CA HIS A 97 -16.20 -23.10 46.35
C HIS A 97 -15.58 -24.49 46.27
N ILE A 98 -16.15 -25.43 47.03
CA ILE A 98 -15.81 -26.86 46.94
C ILE A 98 -16.39 -27.41 45.63
N ILE A 99 -15.50 -27.88 44.74
CA ILE A 99 -15.85 -28.38 43.40
C ILE A 99 -15.82 -29.90 43.35
N ALA A 100 -14.84 -30.52 44.00
CA ALA A 100 -14.74 -31.98 44.10
C ALA A 100 -14.52 -32.42 45.56
N ILE A 101 -15.06 -33.59 45.88
CA ILE A 101 -14.98 -34.25 47.18
C ILE A 101 -14.66 -35.71 46.91
N ASP A 102 -13.49 -36.16 47.34
CA ASP A 102 -13.09 -37.56 47.29
C ASP A 102 -13.14 -38.12 48.71
N GLN A 103 -14.02 -39.11 48.95
CA GLN A 103 -14.06 -39.79 50.25
C GLN A 103 -12.91 -40.79 50.35
N VAL A 104 -12.16 -40.72 51.45
CA VAL A 104 -10.99 -41.55 51.71
C VAL A 104 -11.05 -42.14 53.12
N THR A 105 -10.36 -43.25 53.34
CA THR A 105 -10.16 -43.84 54.66
C THR A 105 -8.70 -43.66 55.08
N GLU A 106 -8.47 -43.19 56.30
CA GLU A 106 -7.13 -42.98 56.84
C GLU A 106 -6.65 -44.19 57.66
N ALA A 107 -5.33 -44.42 57.68
CA ALA A 107 -4.69 -45.51 58.43
C ALA A 107 -5.20 -46.94 58.10
N GLY A 108 -5.85 -47.12 56.95
CA GLY A 108 -6.44 -48.42 56.55
C GLY A 108 -7.69 -48.81 57.34
N ASP A 109 -8.27 -47.89 58.13
CA ASP A 109 -9.46 -48.13 58.93
C ASP A 109 -10.71 -47.55 58.26
N ALA A 110 -11.68 -48.43 57.95
CA ALA A 110 -12.95 -48.05 57.34
C ALA A 110 -13.81 -47.13 58.23
N ALA A 111 -13.57 -47.11 59.54
CA ALA A 111 -14.23 -46.19 60.47
C ALA A 111 -13.60 -44.78 60.46
N ASN A 112 -12.36 -44.65 59.97
CA ASN A 112 -11.63 -43.39 59.95
C ASN A 112 -11.80 -42.67 58.59
N VAL A 113 -13.02 -42.20 58.34
CA VAL A 113 -13.38 -41.52 57.09
C VAL A 113 -12.91 -40.06 57.10
N ALA A 114 -12.23 -39.67 56.03
CA ALA A 114 -11.85 -38.29 55.71
C ALA A 114 -12.26 -37.96 54.26
N TYR A 115 -12.12 -36.68 53.89
CA TYR A 115 -12.49 -36.20 52.56
C TYR A 115 -11.40 -35.29 52.01
N ASP A 116 -10.92 -35.60 50.81
CA ASP A 116 -10.05 -34.71 50.05
C ASP A 116 -10.91 -33.73 49.25
N LEU A 117 -10.71 -32.45 49.52
CA LEU A 117 -11.44 -31.36 48.88
C LEU A 117 -10.60 -30.77 47.76
N THR A 118 -11.22 -30.56 46.61
CA THR A 118 -10.72 -29.66 45.58
C THR A 118 -11.63 -28.46 45.49
N CYS A 119 -11.05 -27.27 45.66
CA CYS A 119 -11.77 -26.01 45.65
C CYS A 119 -11.22 -25.11 44.53
N LEU A 120 -12.11 -24.37 43.86
CA LEU A 120 -11.74 -23.32 42.90
C LEU A 120 -12.19 -21.97 43.44
N ASP A 121 -11.41 -20.93 43.18
CA ASP A 121 -11.75 -19.57 43.60
C ASP A 121 -12.97 -18.99 42.88
N TYR A 122 -13.32 -17.74 43.17
CA TYR A 122 -14.48 -17.09 42.56
C TYR A 122 -14.36 -16.91 41.04
N THR A 123 -13.19 -17.06 40.43
CA THR A 123 -13.05 -17.01 38.96
C THR A 123 -13.86 -18.12 38.29
N TRP A 124 -14.05 -19.26 38.96
CA TRP A 124 -14.97 -20.30 38.47
C TRP A 124 -16.43 -19.81 38.38
N LEU A 125 -16.87 -18.94 39.30
CA LEU A 125 -18.19 -18.31 39.23
C LEU A 125 -18.25 -17.18 38.19
N LEU A 126 -17.14 -16.44 38.02
CA LEU A 126 -17.02 -15.40 36.98
C LEU A 126 -17.27 -16.00 35.59
N ASN A 127 -16.67 -17.16 35.33
CA ASN A 127 -16.73 -17.86 34.04
C ASN A 127 -17.97 -18.76 33.87
N ARG A 128 -19.01 -18.58 34.69
CA ARG A 128 -20.22 -19.40 34.63
C ARG A 128 -21.03 -19.18 33.33
N ARG A 129 -20.87 -18.03 32.67
CA ARG A 129 -21.50 -17.71 31.39
C ARG A 129 -20.46 -17.43 30.32
N LYS A 130 -20.81 -17.66 29.06
CA LYS A 130 -19.99 -17.34 27.90
C LYS A 130 -20.39 -15.99 27.31
N VAL A 131 -19.41 -15.25 26.80
CA VAL A 131 -19.57 -13.95 26.14
C VAL A 131 -19.62 -14.16 24.63
N SER A 132 -20.69 -13.67 24.01
CA SER A 132 -20.87 -13.60 22.56
C SER A 132 -21.47 -12.24 22.22
N LYS A 133 -20.61 -11.24 22.01
CA LYS A 133 -21.01 -9.83 21.79
C LYS A 133 -19.89 -9.08 21.05
N GLN A 134 -20.28 -8.09 20.26
CA GLN A 134 -19.39 -7.15 19.58
C GLN A 134 -19.57 -5.76 20.19
N TYR A 135 -18.46 -5.04 20.37
CA TYR A 135 -18.42 -3.65 20.79
C TYR A 135 -17.66 -2.85 19.75
N THR A 136 -18.14 -1.64 19.44
CA THR A 136 -17.53 -0.74 18.45
C THR A 136 -17.46 0.67 19.00
N ASN A 137 -16.28 1.29 18.97
CA ASN A 137 -16.02 2.64 19.48
C ASN A 137 -16.46 2.85 20.93
N GLU A 138 -16.22 1.87 21.80
CA GLU A 138 -16.57 1.93 23.21
C GLU A 138 -15.32 1.99 24.10
N SER A 139 -15.41 2.74 25.21
CA SER A 139 -14.34 2.76 26.22
C SER A 139 -14.18 1.39 26.88
N ALA A 140 -12.94 0.98 27.16
CA ALA A 140 -12.70 -0.26 27.89
C ALA A 140 -13.41 -0.28 29.26
N THR A 141 -13.55 0.87 29.94
CA THR A 141 -14.34 0.99 31.18
C THR A 141 -15.79 0.53 30.96
N ALA A 142 -16.45 1.03 29.92
CA ALA A 142 -17.84 0.67 29.61
C ALA A 142 -17.99 -0.81 29.23
N ILE A 143 -17.06 -1.33 28.43
CA ILE A 143 -17.05 -2.75 28.03
C ILE A 143 -16.94 -3.64 29.27
N LEU A 144 -16.01 -3.36 30.18
CA LEU A 144 -15.81 -4.15 31.40
C LEU A 144 -17.03 -4.12 32.33
N GLN A 145 -17.67 -2.96 32.48
CA GLN A 145 -18.90 -2.81 33.27
C GLN A 145 -20.03 -3.66 32.69
N ASP A 146 -20.25 -3.58 31.37
CA ASP A 146 -21.26 -4.39 30.68
C ASP A 146 -20.97 -5.90 30.78
N LEU A 147 -19.69 -6.31 30.69
CA LEU A 147 -19.29 -7.70 30.88
C LEU A 147 -19.70 -8.22 32.27
N ILE A 148 -19.45 -7.44 33.32
CA ILE A 148 -19.82 -7.82 34.69
C ILE A 148 -21.34 -7.82 34.87
N ASP A 149 -22.05 -6.77 34.46
CA ASP A 149 -23.51 -6.64 34.63
C ASP A 149 -24.28 -7.72 33.86
N THR A 150 -23.87 -8.02 32.62
CA THR A 150 -24.62 -8.91 31.73
C THR A 150 -24.30 -10.39 31.97
N PHE A 151 -23.01 -10.71 32.18
CA PHE A 151 -22.55 -12.10 32.15
C PHE A 151 -22.22 -12.68 33.53
N THR A 152 -22.29 -11.89 34.61
CA THR A 152 -21.98 -12.37 35.96
C THR A 152 -23.13 -12.16 36.94
N SER A 153 -22.97 -12.66 38.17
CA SER A 153 -23.92 -12.41 39.27
C SER A 153 -23.18 -12.42 40.60
N GLY A 154 -23.42 -11.39 41.42
CA GLY A 154 -22.74 -11.22 42.71
C GLY A 154 -21.29 -10.76 42.61
N PHE A 155 -20.90 -10.20 41.45
CA PHE A 155 -19.65 -9.48 41.24
C PHE A 155 -19.92 -7.98 41.14
N THR A 156 -18.93 -7.18 41.49
CA THR A 156 -18.95 -5.73 41.38
C THR A 156 -17.74 -5.24 40.58
N TYR A 157 -17.70 -3.95 40.24
CA TYR A 157 -16.63 -3.32 39.45
C TYR A 157 -16.25 -1.95 40.03
N ALA A 158 -16.34 -1.80 41.35
CA ALA A 158 -16.10 -0.53 42.02
C ALA A 158 -14.66 -0.01 41.85
N ASN A 159 -13.71 -0.91 41.57
CA ASN A 159 -12.30 -0.58 41.32
C ASN A 159 -11.91 -0.69 39.83
N VAL A 160 -12.87 -0.59 38.90
CA VAL A 160 -12.57 -0.36 37.47
C VAL A 160 -12.29 1.13 37.27
N GLU A 161 -11.08 1.46 36.81
CA GLU A 161 -10.65 2.83 36.53
C GLU A 161 -11.59 3.51 35.52
N ALA A 162 -11.94 4.77 35.79
CA ALA A 162 -12.78 5.57 34.90
C ALA A 162 -11.94 6.13 33.74
N GLY A 163 -12.53 6.17 32.53
CA GLY A 163 -11.89 6.81 31.37
C GLY A 163 -10.77 5.98 30.73
N LEU A 164 -10.79 4.65 30.86
CA LEU A 164 -9.90 3.78 30.10
C LEU A 164 -10.13 3.95 28.59
N THR A 165 -9.07 3.78 27.81
CA THR A 165 -9.00 4.04 26.36
C THR A 165 -10.15 3.40 25.58
N THR A 166 -10.62 4.11 24.54
CA THR A 166 -11.60 3.61 23.57
C THR A 166 -11.00 2.52 22.69
N ILE A 167 -11.78 1.46 22.46
CA ILE A 167 -11.46 0.37 21.54
C ILE A 167 -12.37 0.51 20.33
N ASP A 168 -11.77 0.67 19.15
CA ASP A 168 -12.48 0.87 17.88
C ASP A 168 -13.41 -0.30 17.55
N GLU A 169 -12.92 -1.53 17.73
CA GLU A 169 -13.72 -2.75 17.62
C GLU A 169 -13.14 -3.89 18.47
N ILE A 170 -14.02 -4.64 19.14
CA ILE A 170 -13.68 -5.95 19.73
C ILE A 170 -14.89 -6.89 19.68
N THR A 171 -14.66 -8.12 19.22
CA THR A 171 -15.68 -9.17 19.11
C THR A 171 -15.29 -10.40 19.92
N PHE A 172 -16.23 -10.89 20.72
CA PHE A 172 -16.13 -12.13 21.50
C PHE A 172 -17.07 -13.20 20.93
N THR A 173 -16.62 -14.45 20.83
CA THR A 173 -17.43 -15.56 20.34
C THR A 173 -17.31 -16.79 21.26
N ASN A 174 -18.30 -16.98 22.13
CA ASN A 174 -18.38 -18.07 23.11
C ASN A 174 -17.17 -18.14 24.06
N GLU A 175 -16.66 -16.99 24.49
CA GLU A 175 -15.48 -16.88 25.34
C GLU A 175 -15.84 -16.84 26.84
N ASP A 176 -14.94 -17.24 27.73
CA ASP A 176 -15.15 -17.02 29.17
C ASP A 176 -15.07 -15.53 29.51
N VAL A 177 -15.78 -15.12 30.57
CA VAL A 177 -15.77 -13.71 31.01
C VAL A 177 -14.35 -13.25 31.36
N SER A 178 -13.56 -14.11 32.02
CA SER A 178 -12.15 -13.82 32.30
C SER A 178 -11.34 -13.54 31.04
N ASP A 179 -11.57 -14.31 29.97
CA ASP A 179 -10.80 -14.22 28.72
C ASP A 179 -11.21 -12.96 27.94
N ALA A 180 -12.51 -12.63 27.97
CA ALA A 180 -13.01 -11.38 27.41
C ALA A 180 -12.39 -10.16 28.12
N ILE A 181 -12.36 -10.16 29.46
CA ILE A 181 -11.69 -9.10 30.25
C ILE A 181 -10.20 -9.05 29.91
N ASP A 182 -9.52 -10.19 29.83
CA ASP A 182 -8.09 -10.26 29.52
C ASP A 182 -7.78 -9.68 28.14
N ARG A 183 -8.62 -9.95 27.13
CA ARG A 183 -8.50 -9.37 25.78
C ARG A 183 -8.73 -7.86 25.76
N VAL A 184 -9.73 -7.36 26.49
CA VAL A 184 -9.98 -5.91 26.62
C VAL A 184 -8.77 -5.23 27.23
N MET A 185 -8.29 -5.74 28.36
CA MET A 185 -7.17 -5.13 29.09
C MET A 185 -5.86 -5.21 28.31
N SER A 186 -5.60 -6.31 27.62
CA SER A 186 -4.44 -6.45 26.74
C SER A 186 -4.44 -5.42 25.61
N ARG A 187 -5.62 -5.07 25.07
CA ARG A 187 -5.74 -4.09 23.97
C ARG A 187 -5.36 -2.67 24.38
N ILE A 188 -5.53 -2.34 25.66
CA ILE A 188 -5.21 -1.02 26.21
C ILE A 188 -3.93 -1.01 27.05
N GLY A 189 -3.19 -2.12 27.10
CA GLY A 189 -1.98 -2.27 27.93
C GLY A 189 -2.25 -2.22 29.44
N GLY A 190 -3.47 -2.56 29.88
CA GLY A 190 -3.89 -2.50 31.28
C GLY A 190 -3.83 -3.85 32.00
N TYR A 191 -4.14 -3.82 33.30
CA TYR A 191 -4.08 -4.95 34.22
C TYR A 191 -5.40 -5.13 34.94
N TRP A 192 -5.74 -6.36 35.30
CA TRP A 192 -6.95 -6.66 36.07
C TRP A 192 -6.75 -7.77 37.10
N LYS A 193 -7.64 -7.79 38.11
CA LYS A 193 -7.80 -8.90 39.06
C LYS A 193 -9.22 -8.93 39.63
N ILE A 194 -9.65 -10.11 40.07
CA ILE A 194 -10.81 -10.26 40.96
C ILE A 194 -10.29 -10.40 42.39
N ASP A 195 -10.77 -9.56 43.30
CA ASP A 195 -10.45 -9.70 44.72
C ASP A 195 -11.37 -10.71 45.43
N TYR A 196 -11.03 -11.04 46.68
CA TYR A 196 -11.87 -11.95 47.48
C TYR A 196 -13.22 -11.35 47.93
N GLY A 197 -13.48 -10.08 47.60
CA GLY A 197 -14.79 -9.43 47.70
C GLY A 197 -15.67 -9.61 46.46
N LYS A 198 -15.18 -10.31 45.43
CA LYS A 198 -15.80 -10.44 44.10
C LYS A 198 -15.89 -9.11 43.35
N ASP A 199 -14.95 -8.20 43.61
CA ASP A 199 -14.86 -6.95 42.87
C ASP A 199 -13.80 -7.06 41.76
N LEU A 200 -14.15 -6.58 40.57
CA LEU A 200 -13.23 -6.40 39.45
C LEU A 200 -12.41 -5.12 39.66
N HIS A 201 -11.09 -5.29 39.72
CA HIS A 201 -10.13 -4.21 39.68
C HIS A 201 -9.53 -4.17 38.27
N ALA A 202 -9.56 -3.02 37.61
CA ALA A 202 -8.97 -2.83 36.28
C ALA A 202 -8.29 -1.45 36.22
N PHE A 203 -7.02 -1.42 35.82
CA PHE A 203 -6.17 -0.22 35.91
C PHE A 203 -5.00 -0.24 34.90
N LEU A 204 -4.45 0.92 34.54
CA LEU A 204 -3.35 1.01 33.58
C LEU A 204 -1.95 0.82 34.20
N THR A 205 -1.75 1.26 35.44
CA THR A 205 -0.45 1.16 36.11
C THR A 205 -0.37 -0.12 36.93
N ALA A 206 0.59 -1.00 36.65
CA ALA A 206 0.80 -2.23 37.42
C ALA A 206 0.85 -1.92 38.94
N GLY A 207 -0.20 -2.30 39.67
CA GLY A 207 -0.43 -1.77 41.00
C GLY A 207 0.53 -2.26 42.07
N GLU A 208 1.16 -3.43 41.92
CA GLU A 208 1.97 -4.03 42.99
C GLU A 208 3.06 -4.96 42.40
N SER A 209 4.34 -4.61 42.59
CA SER A 209 5.46 -5.54 42.36
C SER A 209 5.70 -6.40 43.61
N ALA A 210 6.18 -7.62 43.42
CA ALA A 210 6.83 -8.37 44.48
C ALA A 210 8.15 -7.67 44.86
N ASN A 211 8.65 -7.93 46.07
CA ASN A 211 9.95 -7.43 46.48
C ASN A 211 11.03 -8.00 45.56
N SER A 212 11.99 -7.15 45.19
CA SER A 212 13.12 -7.55 44.36
C SER A 212 13.97 -8.61 45.06
N VAL A 213 14.51 -9.54 44.27
CA VAL A 213 15.49 -10.53 44.71
C VAL A 213 16.87 -9.98 44.35
N THR A 214 17.72 -9.73 45.35
CA THR A 214 19.04 -9.10 45.18
C THR A 214 20.14 -9.90 45.89
N ASP A 215 21.42 -9.64 45.59
CA ASP A 215 22.58 -10.27 46.28
C ASP A 215 22.79 -9.84 47.74
N ALA A 216 22.15 -8.76 48.19
CA ALA A 216 22.10 -8.37 49.60
C ALA A 216 20.94 -9.03 50.37
N ALA A 217 19.85 -9.38 49.66
CA ALA A 217 18.70 -10.13 50.16
C ALA A 217 18.52 -11.56 49.58
N PRO A 218 19.55 -12.29 49.10
CA PRO A 218 19.33 -13.52 48.34
C PRO A 218 19.09 -14.68 49.31
N HIS A 219 19.44 -14.51 50.58
CA HIS A 219 19.68 -15.62 51.52
C HIS A 219 19.33 -15.26 52.98
N THR A 220 18.43 -14.32 53.23
CA THR A 220 17.99 -14.03 54.61
C THR A 220 16.82 -14.95 55.00
N THR A 221 17.08 -16.19 55.42
CA THR A 221 16.12 -17.10 56.11
C THR A 221 14.76 -17.41 55.43
N GLU A 222 14.48 -16.84 54.26
CA GLU A 222 13.17 -16.84 53.62
C GLU A 222 13.20 -17.39 52.19
N MET A 223 14.34 -17.78 51.63
CA MET A 223 14.45 -18.44 50.31
C MET A 223 15.15 -19.81 50.42
N ASP A 224 14.55 -20.87 49.85
CA ASP A 224 14.99 -22.29 49.98
C ASP A 224 15.64 -22.83 48.70
N SER A 225 15.09 -22.50 47.53
CA SER A 225 15.59 -22.97 46.23
C SER A 225 15.54 -21.87 45.17
N PHE A 226 16.43 -21.91 44.19
CA PHE A 226 16.48 -20.96 43.07
C PHE A 226 17.03 -21.64 41.80
N ALA A 227 16.35 -21.48 40.68
CA ALA A 227 16.74 -22.04 39.39
C ALA A 227 16.39 -21.10 38.24
N ILE A 228 17.33 -20.92 37.31
CA ILE A 228 17.16 -20.13 36.07
C ILE A 228 17.14 -21.09 34.88
N ASN A 229 16.16 -20.94 34.00
CA ASN A 229 16.07 -21.60 32.72
C ASN A 229 16.14 -20.57 31.58
N ARG A 230 16.92 -20.86 30.55
CA ARG A 230 17.00 -20.09 29.31
C ARG A 230 16.69 -21.02 28.15
N ASP A 231 15.67 -20.70 27.37
CA ASP A 231 15.22 -21.51 26.24
C ASP A 231 15.27 -20.72 24.92
N LEU A 232 15.91 -21.31 23.92
CA LEU A 232 16.02 -20.77 22.55
C LEU A 232 15.02 -21.41 21.59
N SER A 233 14.29 -22.45 22.00
CA SER A 233 13.48 -23.29 21.10
C SER A 233 12.35 -22.53 20.38
N GLN A 234 11.79 -21.51 21.04
CA GLN A 234 10.77 -20.63 20.48
C GLN A 234 11.33 -19.47 19.65
N VAL A 235 12.66 -19.26 19.63
CA VAL A 235 13.25 -18.09 18.97
C VAL A 235 12.94 -18.10 17.48
N ARG A 236 12.46 -16.96 16.97
CA ARG A 236 12.21 -16.68 15.55
C ARG A 236 12.71 -15.29 15.20
N THR A 237 13.59 -15.21 14.21
CA THR A 237 14.27 -13.97 13.79
C THR A 237 13.84 -13.51 12.39
N ARG A 238 12.98 -14.29 11.73
CA ARG A 238 12.26 -13.92 10.51
C ARG A 238 10.85 -14.51 10.56
N TYR A 239 9.87 -13.74 10.08
CA TYR A 239 8.51 -14.24 9.83
C TYR A 239 8.08 -14.04 8.39
N TYR A 240 7.39 -15.05 7.88
CA TYR A 240 6.60 -14.97 6.66
C TYR A 240 5.11 -14.96 6.99
N GLY A 241 4.38 -14.04 6.38
CA GLY A 241 2.92 -13.91 6.51
C GLY A 241 2.22 -14.11 5.17
N GLU A 242 1.39 -15.15 5.04
CA GLU A 242 0.54 -15.39 3.88
C GLU A 242 -0.81 -14.68 4.08
N GLY A 243 -0.97 -13.54 3.40
CA GLY A 243 -2.13 -12.65 3.48
C GLY A 243 -3.14 -12.88 2.36
N MET A 244 -3.97 -11.87 2.12
CA MET A 244 -4.95 -11.86 1.03
C MET A 244 -4.29 -12.11 -0.33
N GLY A 245 -5.05 -12.71 -1.24
CA GLY A 245 -4.57 -13.06 -2.57
C GLY A 245 -5.65 -12.95 -3.62
N SER A 246 -5.32 -13.47 -4.79
CA SER A 246 -6.16 -13.51 -5.97
C SER A 246 -6.00 -14.86 -6.67
N ARG A 247 -6.43 -14.94 -7.93
CA ARG A 247 -6.35 -16.14 -8.77
C ARG A 247 -5.70 -15.81 -10.10
N LEU A 248 -4.94 -16.76 -10.65
CA LEU A 248 -4.39 -16.64 -11.99
C LEU A 248 -5.51 -16.66 -13.02
N LEU A 249 -5.46 -15.76 -13.99
CA LEU A 249 -6.43 -15.72 -15.10
C LEU A 249 -6.00 -16.58 -16.29
N ALA A 250 -4.70 -16.82 -16.44
CA ALA A 250 -4.13 -17.60 -17.52
C ALA A 250 -2.97 -18.46 -17.01
N ALA A 251 -2.68 -19.53 -17.74
CA ALA A 251 -1.44 -20.27 -17.56
C ALA A 251 -0.24 -19.38 -17.96
N CYS A 252 0.87 -19.51 -17.26
CA CYS A 252 2.10 -18.77 -17.50
C CYS A 252 3.28 -19.74 -17.67
N GLU A 253 4.13 -19.50 -18.65
CA GLU A 253 5.31 -20.33 -18.92
C GLU A 253 6.49 -19.98 -18.00
N ALA A 254 7.45 -20.88 -17.89
CA ALA A 254 8.72 -20.60 -17.22
C ALA A 254 9.42 -19.37 -17.83
N GLY A 255 9.97 -18.51 -16.98
CA GLY A 255 10.65 -17.27 -17.36
C GLY A 255 9.72 -16.10 -17.73
N GLU A 256 8.41 -16.28 -17.58
CA GLU A 256 7.46 -15.17 -17.69
C GLU A 256 7.76 -14.06 -16.69
N THR A 257 7.63 -12.82 -17.15
CA THR A 257 7.92 -11.62 -16.35
C THR A 257 6.66 -10.94 -15.81
N ARG A 258 5.49 -11.48 -16.17
CA ARG A 258 4.16 -10.95 -15.85
C ARG A 258 3.19 -12.10 -15.61
N ILE A 259 2.36 -11.99 -14.57
CA ILE A 259 1.30 -12.97 -14.27
C ILE A 259 -0.05 -12.25 -14.24
N PRO A 260 -1.03 -12.67 -15.05
CA PRO A 260 -2.36 -12.09 -15.02
C PRO A 260 -3.14 -12.62 -13.81
N VAL A 261 -3.77 -11.71 -13.06
CA VAL A 261 -4.52 -12.02 -11.83
C VAL A 261 -5.92 -11.44 -11.92
N GLU A 262 -6.89 -12.13 -11.31
CA GLU A 262 -8.30 -11.68 -11.31
C GLU A 262 -8.46 -10.32 -10.64
N ASP A 263 -7.68 -10.08 -9.60
CA ASP A 263 -7.63 -8.84 -8.86
C ASP A 263 -6.20 -8.55 -8.37
N ALA A 264 -5.64 -7.42 -8.78
CA ALA A 264 -4.32 -6.97 -8.36
C ALA A 264 -4.36 -6.11 -7.08
N THR A 265 -5.53 -5.81 -6.52
CA THR A 265 -5.66 -4.98 -5.31
C THR A 265 -4.89 -5.51 -4.11
N PRO A 266 -4.82 -6.83 -3.82
CA PRO A 266 -4.14 -7.33 -2.62
C PRO A 266 -2.62 -7.12 -2.62
N PHE A 267 -2.02 -6.84 -3.78
CA PHE A 267 -0.57 -6.76 -3.95
C PHE A 267 -0.08 -5.31 -3.90
N SER A 268 1.10 -5.07 -3.33
CA SER A 268 1.72 -3.73 -3.33
C SER A 268 2.04 -3.21 -4.74
N ALA A 269 1.87 -1.91 -4.97
CA ALA A 269 2.37 -1.28 -6.21
C ALA A 269 3.91 -1.15 -6.23
N GLY A 270 4.56 -1.19 -5.06
CA GLY A 270 6.02 -1.09 -4.93
C GLY A 270 6.77 -2.41 -5.12
N GLY A 271 6.07 -3.49 -5.48
CA GLY A 271 6.64 -4.83 -5.52
C GLY A 271 6.49 -5.60 -4.21
N GLY A 272 6.87 -6.87 -4.22
CA GLY A 272 6.73 -7.75 -3.06
C GLY A 272 6.94 -9.22 -3.41
N ILE A 273 6.46 -10.08 -2.53
CA ILE A 273 6.50 -11.53 -2.71
C ILE A 273 5.06 -12.02 -2.91
N ALA A 274 4.86 -12.83 -3.94
CA ALA A 274 3.61 -13.54 -4.18
C ALA A 274 3.89 -15.05 -4.14
N LYS A 275 3.01 -15.82 -3.51
CA LYS A 275 3.12 -17.27 -3.43
C LYS A 275 2.10 -17.93 -4.32
N VAL A 276 2.57 -18.80 -5.21
CA VAL A 276 1.72 -19.67 -6.04
C VAL A 276 2.10 -21.10 -5.73
N GLU A 277 1.14 -21.89 -5.24
CA GLU A 277 1.38 -23.23 -4.71
C GLU A 277 2.49 -23.26 -3.64
N HIS A 278 3.66 -23.81 -3.99
CA HIS A 278 4.84 -23.95 -3.14
C HIS A 278 5.95 -22.96 -3.51
N ARG A 279 5.74 -22.11 -4.53
CA ARG A 279 6.75 -21.22 -5.11
C ARG A 279 6.54 -19.80 -4.58
N MET A 280 7.63 -19.16 -4.16
CA MET A 280 7.66 -17.72 -3.88
C MET A 280 8.21 -16.99 -5.10
N LEU A 281 7.42 -16.04 -5.60
CA LEU A 281 7.73 -15.20 -6.74
C LEU A 281 7.96 -13.78 -6.25
N THR A 282 8.99 -13.12 -6.75
CA THR A 282 9.18 -11.69 -6.52
C THR A 282 8.58 -10.91 -7.68
N TYR A 283 7.95 -9.78 -7.39
CA TYR A 283 7.42 -8.87 -8.40
C TYR A 283 7.81 -7.44 -8.03
N THR A 284 7.95 -6.55 -9.00
CA THR A 284 8.36 -5.15 -8.76
C THR A 284 7.23 -4.15 -8.93
N GLY A 285 6.08 -4.59 -9.44
CA GLY A 285 4.91 -3.74 -9.61
C GLY A 285 3.65 -4.52 -9.97
N LYS A 286 2.58 -3.78 -10.23
CA LYS A 286 1.30 -4.32 -10.69
C LYS A 286 0.66 -3.38 -11.71
N ALA A 287 -0.17 -3.94 -12.57
CA ALA A 287 -1.14 -3.22 -13.36
C ALA A 287 -2.55 -3.63 -12.88
N THR A 288 -3.41 -2.67 -12.57
CA THR A 288 -4.79 -2.95 -12.13
C THR A 288 -5.69 -3.42 -13.27
N GLY A 289 -5.22 -3.35 -14.52
CA GLY A 289 -6.03 -3.61 -15.70
C GLY A 289 -7.25 -2.70 -15.77
N GLY A 290 -8.25 -3.14 -16.53
CA GLY A 290 -9.50 -2.43 -16.72
C GLY A 290 -9.50 -1.48 -17.92
N GLY A 291 -10.66 -0.90 -18.21
CA GLY A 291 -10.88 -0.05 -19.37
C GLY A 291 -10.90 -0.82 -20.70
N GLY A 292 -12.09 -0.98 -21.28
CA GLY A 292 -12.26 -1.62 -22.59
C GLY A 292 -11.99 -0.66 -23.75
N THR A 293 -11.52 -1.20 -24.86
CA THR A 293 -11.46 -0.51 -26.15
C THR A 293 -12.02 -1.42 -27.24
N LEU A 294 -12.40 -0.85 -28.38
CA LEU A 294 -12.89 -1.64 -29.50
C LEU A 294 -11.72 -2.20 -30.30
N VAL A 295 -11.80 -3.46 -30.70
CA VAL A 295 -10.91 -4.07 -31.70
C VAL A 295 -11.20 -3.47 -33.07
N GLY A 296 -10.15 -3.17 -33.82
CA GLY A 296 -10.17 -2.59 -35.17
C GLY A 296 -9.61 -1.16 -35.23
N PRO A 297 -9.55 -0.56 -36.44
CA PRO A 297 -8.91 0.74 -36.69
C PRO A 297 -9.59 1.96 -36.04
N GLY A 298 -10.72 1.78 -35.37
CA GLY A 298 -11.53 2.88 -34.85
C GLY A 298 -12.38 3.56 -35.93
N VAL A 299 -13.11 4.60 -35.54
CA VAL A 299 -13.99 5.42 -36.42
C VAL A 299 -13.49 6.85 -36.56
N THR A 300 -12.18 7.05 -36.43
CA THR A 300 -11.55 8.38 -36.40
C THR A 300 -10.88 8.68 -37.73
N PRO A 301 -10.62 9.97 -38.07
CA PRO A 301 -9.97 10.30 -39.31
C PRO A 301 -8.52 9.81 -39.34
N SER A 302 -8.16 8.99 -40.33
CA SER A 302 -6.85 8.33 -40.38
C SER A 302 -5.71 9.17 -40.98
N ALA A 303 -6.03 10.30 -41.61
CA ALA A 303 -5.06 11.18 -42.26
C ALA A 303 -5.03 12.55 -41.58
N ALA A 304 -3.83 13.07 -41.33
CA ALA A 304 -3.62 14.44 -40.84
C ALA A 304 -4.11 15.47 -41.87
N PRO A 305 -4.51 16.69 -41.43
CA PRO A 305 -4.82 17.77 -42.35
C PRO A 305 -3.58 18.22 -43.12
N ALA A 306 -3.77 18.71 -44.35
CA ALA A 306 -2.71 19.38 -45.10
C ALA A 306 -2.68 20.85 -44.68
N VAL A 307 -1.61 21.30 -44.04
CA VAL A 307 -1.50 22.68 -43.55
C VAL A 307 -0.26 23.35 -44.12
N ALA A 308 -0.43 24.57 -44.62
CA ALA A 308 0.64 25.43 -45.13
C ALA A 308 0.51 26.85 -44.56
N GLY A 309 1.63 27.51 -44.31
CA GLY A 309 1.65 28.93 -43.92
C GLY A 309 1.05 29.80 -45.02
N ALA A 310 0.29 30.81 -44.63
CA ALA A 310 -0.35 31.77 -45.51
C ALA A 310 -0.02 33.20 -45.06
N ALA A 311 0.04 34.12 -46.03
CA ALA A 311 0.31 35.52 -45.75
C ALA A 311 -0.84 36.15 -44.96
N GLY A 312 -0.51 36.91 -43.92
CA GLY A 312 -1.48 37.64 -43.10
C GLY A 312 -1.06 37.75 -41.64
N ALA A 313 -2.00 38.18 -40.81
CA ALA A 313 -1.86 38.27 -39.36
C ALA A 313 -3.04 37.53 -38.69
N GLY A 314 -2.87 37.16 -37.42
CA GLY A 314 -3.93 36.54 -36.63
C GLY A 314 -3.41 35.41 -35.76
N VAL A 315 -2.58 34.53 -36.32
CA VAL A 315 -1.94 33.42 -35.60
C VAL A 315 -0.57 33.86 -35.08
N GLU A 316 -0.30 33.60 -33.81
CA GLU A 316 0.95 33.92 -33.14
C GLU A 316 2.15 33.19 -33.77
N ALA A 317 3.35 33.74 -33.59
CA ALA A 317 4.56 33.14 -34.13
C ALA A 317 4.98 31.92 -33.30
N GLY A 318 5.23 30.79 -33.97
CA GLY A 318 5.67 29.56 -33.31
C GLY A 318 5.27 28.29 -34.06
N VAL A 319 5.57 27.15 -33.43
CA VAL A 319 5.13 25.83 -33.92
C VAL A 319 3.69 25.60 -33.47
N HIS A 320 2.85 25.18 -34.42
CA HIS A 320 1.48 24.79 -34.18
C HIS A 320 1.22 23.40 -34.74
N GLU A 321 0.39 22.63 -34.06
CA GLU A 321 -0.07 21.32 -34.50
C GLU A 321 -1.55 21.38 -34.80
N TYR A 322 -1.96 20.80 -35.92
CA TYR A 322 -3.34 20.78 -36.40
C TYR A 322 -3.87 19.36 -36.50
N ALA A 323 -5.14 19.15 -36.12
CA ALA A 323 -5.87 17.90 -36.31
C ALA A 323 -7.35 18.20 -36.60
N TYR A 324 -8.12 17.18 -36.96
CA TYR A 324 -9.57 17.33 -37.09
C TYR A 324 -10.31 16.09 -36.59
N THR A 325 -11.61 16.25 -36.35
CA THR A 325 -12.55 15.23 -35.87
C THR A 325 -13.80 15.19 -36.74
N TRP A 326 -14.58 14.13 -36.58
CA TRP A 326 -15.93 14.01 -37.11
C TRP A 326 -16.96 14.16 -35.98
N VAL A 327 -18.02 14.91 -36.25
CA VAL A 327 -19.12 15.18 -35.30
C VAL A 327 -20.39 14.55 -35.86
N THR A 328 -21.13 13.84 -35.02
CA THR A 328 -22.45 13.27 -35.32
C THR A 328 -23.51 13.88 -34.40
N ALA A 329 -24.75 13.40 -34.47
CA ALA A 329 -25.78 13.76 -33.49
C ALA A 329 -25.53 13.18 -32.08
N ALA A 330 -24.75 12.10 -31.96
CA ALA A 330 -24.46 11.44 -30.69
C ALA A 330 -23.24 12.03 -29.97
N GLY A 331 -22.28 12.56 -30.72
CA GLY A 331 -21.06 13.13 -30.15
C GLY A 331 -19.96 13.31 -31.17
N GLU A 332 -18.71 13.16 -30.75
CA GLU A 332 -17.51 13.48 -31.54
C GLU A 332 -16.44 12.38 -31.45
N THR A 333 -15.73 12.14 -32.55
CA THR A 333 -14.64 11.16 -32.61
C THR A 333 -13.38 11.68 -31.91
N LEU A 334 -12.42 10.78 -31.64
CA LEU A 334 -11.03 11.20 -31.38
C LEU A 334 -10.42 11.92 -32.61
N PRO A 335 -9.38 12.75 -32.41
CA PRO A 335 -8.75 13.49 -33.49
C PRO A 335 -7.93 12.63 -34.45
N SER A 336 -7.74 13.15 -35.65
CA SER A 336 -6.76 12.65 -36.62
C SER A 336 -5.33 12.71 -36.08
N PRO A 337 -4.36 12.03 -36.74
CA PRO A 337 -2.95 12.37 -36.56
C PRO A 337 -2.70 13.87 -36.75
N VAL A 338 -1.71 14.40 -36.03
CA VAL A 338 -1.38 15.84 -36.05
C VAL A 338 -0.48 16.22 -37.23
N LYS A 339 -0.69 17.43 -37.77
CA LYS A 339 0.24 18.08 -38.71
C LYS A 339 0.90 19.28 -38.04
N SER A 340 2.23 19.25 -37.93
CA SER A 340 3.01 20.39 -37.45
C SER A 340 3.32 21.39 -38.57
N VAL A 341 3.21 22.69 -38.27
CA VAL A 341 3.59 23.82 -39.12
C VAL A 341 4.14 24.96 -38.25
N THR A 342 5.17 25.65 -38.74
CA THR A 342 5.71 26.86 -38.08
C THR A 342 5.12 28.10 -38.75
N LEU A 343 4.49 28.97 -37.95
CA LEU A 343 3.85 30.21 -38.40
C LEU A 343 4.54 31.43 -37.79
N GLY A 344 4.27 32.61 -38.36
CA GLY A 344 4.87 33.89 -37.96
C GLY A 344 6.29 34.13 -38.47
N GLY A 345 6.83 33.24 -39.31
CA GLY A 345 8.06 33.48 -40.06
C GLY A 345 7.86 34.36 -41.30
N SER A 346 8.97 34.74 -41.93
CA SER A 346 8.97 35.41 -43.24
C SER A 346 9.10 34.41 -44.38
N LEU A 347 8.47 34.72 -45.52
CA LEU A 347 8.66 34.00 -46.78
C LEU A 347 10.14 34.05 -47.17
N ALA A 348 10.71 32.93 -47.59
CA ALA A 348 12.12 32.86 -47.95
C ALA A 348 12.47 33.80 -49.12
N ASP A 349 13.62 34.48 -49.00
CA ASP A 349 14.12 35.37 -50.05
C ASP A 349 14.54 34.58 -51.31
N PRO A 350 14.38 35.15 -52.52
CA PRO A 350 14.91 34.53 -53.74
C PRO A 350 16.44 34.44 -53.69
N THR A 351 16.99 33.25 -53.90
CA THR A 351 18.45 33.02 -53.80
C THR A 351 19.16 32.99 -55.15
N VAL A 352 18.41 32.93 -56.25
CA VAL A 352 18.95 32.81 -57.62
C VAL A 352 18.98 34.18 -58.27
N ALA A 353 20.14 34.58 -58.82
CA ALA A 353 20.25 35.81 -59.59
C ALA A 353 19.42 35.73 -60.88
N PRO A 354 18.74 36.81 -61.29
CA PRO A 354 18.15 36.88 -62.63
C PRO A 354 19.25 36.85 -63.70
N SER A 355 18.94 36.25 -64.85
CA SER A 355 19.73 36.48 -66.06
C SER A 355 19.21 37.70 -66.80
N LEU A 356 20.12 38.45 -67.40
CA LEU A 356 19.81 39.57 -68.29
C LEU A 356 20.59 39.32 -69.58
N TYR A 357 19.89 39.14 -70.69
CA TYR A 357 20.52 38.86 -71.98
C TYR A 357 20.54 40.12 -72.83
N ASP A 358 21.64 40.35 -73.53
CA ASP A 358 21.73 41.49 -74.43
C ASP A 358 20.92 41.23 -75.70
N ASN A 359 19.87 42.03 -75.89
CA ASN A 359 19.13 42.13 -77.15
C ASN A 359 18.86 43.62 -77.39
N TRP A 360 19.05 44.05 -78.65
CA TRP A 360 18.91 45.43 -79.15
C TRP A 360 17.78 46.21 -78.46
N VAL A 361 18.05 47.44 -78.01
CA VAL A 361 17.12 48.21 -77.15
C VAL A 361 16.18 49.06 -77.98
N GLY A 362 14.87 48.94 -77.77
CA GLY A 362 13.87 49.90 -78.23
C GLY A 362 13.47 50.84 -77.10
N GLY A 363 13.36 52.13 -77.41
CA GLY A 363 12.86 53.15 -76.47
C GLY A 363 13.92 54.16 -76.01
N ALA A 364 14.30 55.06 -76.92
CA ALA A 364 15.25 56.14 -76.72
C ALA A 364 14.95 57.12 -75.57
N THR A 365 13.79 57.01 -74.90
CA THR A 365 13.39 57.89 -73.79
C THR A 365 13.78 57.38 -72.40
N LYS A 366 14.06 56.08 -72.22
CA LYS A 366 14.45 55.51 -70.91
C LYS A 366 15.94 55.18 -70.80
N TRP A 367 16.57 54.91 -71.94
CA TRP A 367 17.91 54.33 -72.01
C TRP A 367 18.81 55.11 -72.96
N THR A 368 20.08 55.24 -72.59
CA THR A 368 21.13 55.88 -73.39
C THR A 368 22.22 54.86 -73.68
N THR A 369 22.83 54.93 -74.86
CA THR A 369 24.04 54.15 -75.18
C THR A 369 25.11 54.39 -74.12
N GLY A 370 25.68 53.31 -73.58
CA GLY A 370 26.66 53.35 -72.50
C GLY A 370 26.07 53.22 -71.09
N ASP A 371 24.73 53.24 -70.92
CA ASP A 371 24.13 52.94 -69.62
C ASP A 371 24.46 51.52 -69.17
N SER A 372 24.85 51.36 -67.91
CA SER A 372 25.05 50.08 -67.24
C SER A 372 23.80 49.67 -66.46
N ILE A 373 23.32 48.46 -66.68
CA ILE A 373 22.07 47.94 -66.14
C ILE A 373 22.30 46.61 -65.46
N TYR A 374 21.76 46.44 -64.27
CA TYR A 374 21.55 45.15 -63.64
C TYR A 374 20.19 45.14 -62.95
N VAL A 375 19.67 43.94 -62.69
CA VAL A 375 18.35 43.76 -62.08
C VAL A 375 18.40 42.78 -60.93
N ALA A 376 17.44 42.89 -60.02
CA ALA A 376 17.18 41.91 -58.97
C ALA A 376 15.67 41.73 -58.84
N TYR A 377 15.21 40.67 -58.17
CA TYR A 377 13.79 40.47 -57.97
C TYR A 377 13.45 40.02 -56.56
N THR A 378 12.20 40.24 -56.17
CA THR A 378 11.64 39.94 -54.85
C THR A 378 10.33 39.18 -55.03
N TRP A 379 9.92 38.45 -53.98
CA TRP A 379 8.57 37.92 -53.87
C TRP A 379 7.68 38.90 -53.12
N THR A 380 6.44 39.05 -53.58
CA THR A 380 5.44 39.87 -52.90
C THR A 380 4.33 38.98 -52.33
N VAL A 381 3.84 39.33 -51.15
CA VAL A 381 2.62 38.77 -50.54
C VAL A 381 1.63 39.91 -50.27
N SER A 382 0.38 39.63 -49.88
CA SER A 382 -0.63 40.69 -49.65
C SER A 382 -0.32 41.65 -48.48
N GLY A 383 0.79 41.46 -47.76
CA GLY A 383 1.20 42.24 -46.59
C GLY A 383 2.70 42.47 -46.46
N GLY A 384 3.51 42.25 -47.52
CA GLY A 384 4.95 42.47 -47.45
C GLY A 384 5.71 42.03 -48.70
N GLU A 385 7.01 42.33 -48.72
CA GLU A 385 7.94 41.99 -49.79
C GLU A 385 9.23 41.42 -49.18
N THR A 386 9.79 40.39 -49.83
CA THR A 386 11.04 39.75 -49.40
C THR A 386 12.24 40.65 -49.65
N LEU A 387 13.43 40.25 -49.16
CA LEU A 387 14.67 40.82 -49.69
C LEU A 387 14.82 40.47 -51.17
N ALA A 388 15.61 41.29 -51.87
CA ALA A 388 15.95 41.05 -53.27
C ALA A 388 16.90 39.86 -53.44
N SER A 389 16.78 39.23 -54.59
CA SER A 389 17.74 38.25 -55.08
C SER A 389 19.14 38.86 -55.20
N PRO A 390 20.20 38.04 -55.32
CA PRO A 390 21.44 38.52 -55.90
C PRO A 390 21.15 39.21 -57.25
N VAL A 391 21.93 40.23 -57.58
CA VAL A 391 21.75 41.00 -58.83
C VAL A 391 22.18 40.18 -60.04
N SER A 392 21.59 40.46 -61.20
CA SER A 392 22.06 39.93 -62.48
C SER A 392 23.49 40.40 -62.79
N PRO A 393 24.18 39.74 -63.75
CA PRO A 393 25.33 40.36 -64.40
C PRO A 393 24.96 41.75 -64.96
N THR A 394 25.93 42.68 -64.91
CA THR A 394 25.77 44.01 -65.48
C THR A 394 25.86 43.94 -67.01
N VAL A 395 24.87 44.52 -67.69
CA VAL A 395 24.83 44.69 -69.15
C VAL A 395 25.02 46.17 -69.47
N VAL A 396 25.89 46.48 -70.43
CA VAL A 396 26.09 47.85 -70.94
C VAL A 396 25.32 47.99 -72.24
N ILE A 397 24.51 49.04 -72.36
CA ILE A 397 23.74 49.29 -73.59
C ILE A 397 24.69 49.64 -74.72
N ALA A 398 24.82 48.74 -75.69
CA ALA A 398 25.68 48.91 -76.86
C ALA A 398 25.09 49.92 -77.87
N GLU A 399 23.78 49.88 -78.12
CA GLU A 399 23.07 50.77 -79.06
C GLU A 399 21.59 50.94 -78.68
N VAL A 400 21.01 52.11 -78.97
CA VAL A 400 19.60 52.42 -78.72
C VAL A 400 18.85 52.63 -80.05
N SER A 401 17.79 51.84 -80.28
CA SER A 401 16.91 51.91 -81.44
C SER A 401 15.69 52.82 -81.17
N SER A 402 15.27 53.54 -82.21
CA SER A 402 14.05 54.37 -82.20
C SER A 402 12.75 53.54 -82.35
N LEU A 403 12.87 52.22 -82.55
CA LEU A 403 11.72 51.32 -82.65
C LEU A 403 11.11 51.04 -81.26
N PRO A 404 9.79 51.23 -81.07
CA PRO A 404 9.15 51.19 -79.75
C PRO A 404 8.95 49.78 -79.14
N SER A 405 9.37 48.71 -79.82
CA SER A 405 8.97 47.32 -79.49
C SER A 405 10.12 46.35 -79.18
N LEU A 406 11.37 46.81 -79.16
CA LEU A 406 12.51 45.99 -78.77
C LEU A 406 12.81 46.17 -77.27
N CYS A 407 12.89 45.09 -76.49
CA CYS A 407 13.07 45.16 -75.04
C CYS A 407 14.12 44.14 -74.55
N HIS A 408 14.90 44.51 -73.53
CA HIS A 408 15.85 43.59 -72.89
C HIS A 408 15.08 42.49 -72.16
N GLY A 409 15.35 41.24 -72.50
CA GLY A 409 14.72 40.07 -71.92
C GLY A 409 15.66 39.32 -70.99
N GLY A 410 15.10 38.63 -70.02
CA GLY A 410 15.89 37.83 -69.08
C GLY A 410 15.06 36.72 -68.45
N SER A 411 15.71 35.93 -67.60
CA SER A 411 15.03 34.90 -66.82
C SER A 411 15.16 35.12 -65.32
N MET A 412 14.14 34.70 -64.57
CA MET A 412 14.08 34.71 -63.12
C MET A 412 13.58 33.35 -62.63
N ALA A 413 13.94 32.96 -61.41
CA ALA A 413 13.36 31.75 -60.82
C ALA A 413 11.85 31.92 -60.57
N SER A 414 11.13 30.81 -60.50
CA SER A 414 9.78 30.70 -59.92
C SER A 414 9.87 30.25 -58.45
N THR A 415 8.82 30.45 -57.67
CA THR A 415 8.67 29.80 -56.36
C THR A 415 7.44 28.89 -56.37
N THR A 416 7.55 27.76 -55.69
CA THR A 416 6.43 26.84 -55.44
C THR A 416 5.75 27.13 -54.10
N ASP A 417 6.24 28.12 -53.35
CA ASP A 417 5.62 28.53 -52.09
C ASP A 417 4.27 29.20 -52.38
N PRO A 418 3.16 28.63 -51.89
CA PRO A 418 1.81 29.14 -52.16
C PRO A 418 1.54 30.49 -51.48
N ALA A 419 2.38 30.93 -50.54
CA ALA A 419 2.20 32.22 -49.87
C ALA A 419 2.65 33.41 -50.73
N ALA A 420 3.55 33.20 -51.70
CA ALA A 420 3.87 34.22 -52.68
C ALA A 420 2.64 34.54 -53.54
N THR A 421 2.32 35.81 -53.74
CA THR A 421 1.19 36.25 -54.59
C THR A 421 1.64 37.05 -55.82
N GLY A 422 2.91 37.45 -55.88
CA GLY A 422 3.49 38.16 -57.02
C GLY A 422 5.01 38.26 -56.96
N LYS A 423 5.58 38.97 -57.93
CA LYS A 423 7.02 39.22 -58.07
C LYS A 423 7.26 40.66 -58.51
N ARG A 424 8.30 41.32 -57.97
CA ARG A 424 8.78 42.62 -58.48
C ARG A 424 10.19 42.45 -59.02
N LEU A 425 10.44 42.99 -60.22
CA LEU A 425 11.77 43.06 -60.84
C LEU A 425 12.29 44.47 -60.71
N TRP A 426 13.25 44.67 -59.81
CA TRP A 426 13.93 45.92 -59.55
C TRP A 426 15.02 46.18 -60.59
N VAL A 427 15.13 47.43 -61.05
CA VAL A 427 16.04 47.82 -62.13
C VAL A 427 16.99 48.92 -61.68
N ASN A 428 18.29 48.65 -61.85
CA ASN A 428 19.36 49.61 -61.61
C ASN A 428 19.87 50.18 -62.93
N LYS A 429 20.19 51.48 -62.94
CA LYS A 429 20.82 52.19 -64.05
C LYS A 429 21.98 53.03 -63.51
N ASN A 430 23.18 52.79 -64.01
CA ASN A 430 24.40 53.53 -63.66
C ASN A 430 24.66 53.63 -62.16
N GLY A 431 24.39 52.55 -61.42
CA GLY A 431 24.61 52.46 -59.98
C GLY A 431 23.42 52.88 -59.13
N SER A 432 22.37 53.47 -59.70
CA SER A 432 21.16 53.91 -58.97
C SER A 432 19.93 53.10 -59.36
N TRP A 433 19.14 52.69 -58.38
CA TRP A 433 17.83 52.07 -58.64
C TRP A 433 16.87 53.11 -59.24
N ILE A 434 16.13 52.71 -60.27
CA ILE A 434 15.21 53.62 -61.00
C ILE A 434 13.73 53.22 -60.87
N GLY A 435 13.45 52.01 -60.38
CA GLY A 435 12.10 51.49 -60.20
C GLY A 435 12.00 49.99 -60.38
N TYR A 436 10.77 49.49 -60.48
CA TYR A 436 10.50 48.06 -60.62
C TYR A 436 9.35 47.75 -61.58
N TYR A 437 9.36 46.55 -62.14
CA TYR A 437 8.24 45.96 -62.87
C TYR A 437 7.46 45.01 -61.97
N SER A 438 6.13 45.18 -61.90
CA SER A 438 5.26 44.31 -61.10
C SER A 438 4.63 43.20 -61.94
N TYR A 439 4.64 41.98 -61.40
CA TYR A 439 4.02 40.81 -62.01
C TYR A 439 3.04 40.19 -61.00
N SER A 440 1.77 40.60 -61.09
CA SER A 440 0.69 40.28 -60.13
C SER A 440 -0.01 38.93 -60.35
N ASN A 441 0.41 38.13 -61.34
CA ASN A 441 -0.10 36.77 -61.60
C ASN A 441 0.97 35.81 -62.16
N GLY A 442 2.26 36.12 -61.94
CA GLY A 442 3.38 35.55 -62.68
C GLY A 442 4.44 34.84 -61.83
N ILE A 443 4.08 34.21 -60.71
CA ILE A 443 5.05 33.46 -59.90
C ILE A 443 5.70 32.34 -60.71
N GLY A 444 4.91 31.70 -61.58
CA GLY A 444 5.37 30.68 -62.53
C GLY A 444 6.06 31.24 -63.79
N SER A 445 6.02 32.56 -64.05
CA SER A 445 6.70 33.13 -65.21
C SER A 445 8.20 33.23 -64.93
N THR A 446 8.99 32.50 -65.73
CA THR A 446 10.45 32.50 -65.65
C THR A 446 11.09 33.50 -66.59
N VAL A 447 10.32 34.22 -67.41
CA VAL A 447 10.82 35.19 -68.40
C VAL A 447 10.27 36.58 -68.10
N PHE A 448 11.09 37.61 -68.32
CA PHE A 448 10.70 39.01 -68.20
C PHE A 448 11.21 39.85 -69.37
N SER A 449 10.64 41.05 -69.52
CA SER A 449 11.05 42.05 -70.50
C SER A 449 11.08 43.44 -69.89
N ILE A 450 12.15 44.19 -70.14
CA ILE A 450 12.39 45.55 -69.66
C ILE A 450 12.29 46.48 -70.89
N GLY A 451 11.20 47.25 -71.01
CA GLY A 451 11.01 48.16 -72.15
C GLY A 451 9.58 48.67 -72.38
N LEU A 452 8.56 47.93 -71.93
CA LEU A 452 7.15 48.36 -72.04
C LEU A 452 6.79 49.28 -70.85
N ALA A 453 6.24 50.46 -71.11
CA ALA A 453 6.03 51.47 -70.08
C ALA A 453 4.87 51.18 -69.10
N THR A 454 4.00 50.21 -69.39
CA THR A 454 2.68 50.07 -68.74
C THR A 454 2.69 49.38 -67.38
N ASN A 455 3.76 48.71 -66.98
CA ASN A 455 3.89 48.00 -65.69
C ASN A 455 5.15 48.38 -64.90
N PHE A 456 5.80 49.49 -65.27
CA PHE A 456 6.97 50.02 -64.56
C PHE A 456 6.56 51.09 -63.55
N THR A 457 6.90 50.88 -62.28
CA THR A 457 6.75 51.87 -61.21
C THR A 457 8.08 52.55 -60.97
N VAL A 458 8.12 53.89 -61.05
CA VAL A 458 9.31 54.67 -60.71
C VAL A 458 9.48 54.66 -59.19
N ASP A 459 10.60 54.12 -58.72
CA ASP A 459 10.95 54.04 -57.31
C ASP A 459 12.48 54.02 -57.17
N ALA A 460 13.04 55.15 -56.74
CA ALA A 460 14.48 55.33 -56.62
C ALA A 460 15.05 54.81 -55.28
N THR A 461 14.20 54.32 -54.38
CA THR A 461 14.64 53.83 -53.05
C THR A 461 15.35 52.48 -53.12
N GLY A 462 15.11 51.71 -54.20
CA GLY A 462 15.68 50.38 -54.40
C GLY A 462 14.86 49.27 -53.74
N PRO A 463 15.27 47.99 -53.93
CA PRO A 463 14.58 46.87 -53.32
C PRO A 463 14.58 46.95 -51.79
N PRO A 464 13.62 46.28 -51.11
CA PRO A 464 13.56 46.25 -49.65
C PRO A 464 14.89 45.83 -49.02
N VAL A 465 15.30 46.57 -47.99
CA VAL A 465 16.51 46.28 -47.18
C VAL A 465 16.22 45.36 -45.99
N ALA A 466 14.96 44.99 -45.78
CA ALA A 466 14.51 43.99 -44.83
C ALA A 466 13.33 43.20 -45.42
N ASN A 467 13.25 41.91 -45.12
CA ASN A 467 12.10 41.10 -45.47
C ASN A 467 10.92 41.47 -44.57
N SER A 468 9.84 41.95 -45.16
CA SER A 468 8.62 42.40 -44.45
C SER A 468 7.46 41.42 -44.57
N THR A 469 7.68 40.25 -45.16
CA THR A 469 6.64 39.23 -45.30
C THR A 469 6.36 38.56 -43.95
N THR A 470 5.08 38.28 -43.68
CA THR A 470 4.62 37.60 -42.45
C THR A 470 3.66 36.47 -42.81
N LEU A 471 4.00 35.25 -42.41
CA LEU A 471 3.16 34.05 -42.54
C LEU A 471 2.34 33.82 -41.26
N GLY A 472 1.54 34.81 -40.86
CA GLY A 472 0.76 34.80 -39.62
C GLY A 472 -0.64 34.18 -39.75
N GLN A 473 -0.85 33.33 -40.75
CA GLN A 473 -2.08 32.59 -41.01
C GLN A 473 -1.75 31.20 -41.57
N ALA A 474 -2.73 30.28 -41.61
CA ALA A 474 -2.55 28.96 -42.21
C ALA A 474 -3.68 28.62 -43.19
N THR A 475 -3.33 28.01 -44.32
CA THR A 475 -4.31 27.35 -45.20
C THR A 475 -4.38 25.88 -44.81
N ILE A 476 -5.57 25.42 -44.42
CA ILE A 476 -5.81 24.05 -43.96
C ILE A 476 -6.66 23.34 -45.00
N ALA A 477 -6.18 22.30 -45.66
CA ALA A 477 -6.91 21.48 -46.62
C ALA A 477 -6.86 19.98 -46.24
N GLY A 478 -7.43 19.10 -47.07
CA GLY A 478 -7.34 17.65 -46.87
C GLY A 478 -8.16 17.13 -45.69
N ILE A 479 -9.20 17.87 -45.28
CA ILE A 479 -10.13 17.44 -44.23
C ILE A 479 -11.04 16.36 -44.83
N ALA A 480 -10.83 15.10 -44.43
CA ALA A 480 -11.60 13.98 -44.97
C ALA A 480 -13.10 14.10 -44.64
N ILE A 481 -13.92 13.57 -45.54
CA ILE A 481 -15.35 13.36 -45.30
C ILE A 481 -15.49 12.17 -44.34
N GLY A 482 -16.26 12.34 -43.28
CA GLY A 482 -16.55 11.28 -42.32
C GLY A 482 -17.60 10.28 -42.84
N PRO A 483 -17.71 9.09 -42.20
CA PRO A 483 -18.71 8.09 -42.53
C PRO A 483 -20.16 8.62 -42.45
N THR A 484 -21.10 7.83 -42.93
CA THR A 484 -22.54 8.12 -42.78
C THR A 484 -22.88 8.36 -41.30
N GLY A 485 -23.53 9.49 -41.02
CA GLY A 485 -23.82 9.94 -39.65
C GLY A 485 -23.00 11.15 -39.21
N THR A 486 -21.87 11.45 -39.87
CA THR A 486 -21.15 12.71 -39.67
C THR A 486 -21.94 13.89 -40.22
N THR A 487 -22.24 14.86 -39.36
CA THR A 487 -22.99 16.08 -39.69
C THR A 487 -22.07 17.29 -39.81
N ASN A 488 -21.04 17.36 -38.96
CA ASN A 488 -20.04 18.43 -38.94
C ASN A 488 -18.63 17.87 -38.78
N ARG A 489 -17.63 18.71 -39.02
CA ARG A 489 -16.22 18.37 -38.81
C ARG A 489 -15.57 19.53 -38.09
N LYS A 490 -14.72 19.26 -37.10
CA LYS A 490 -14.05 20.32 -36.32
C LYS A 490 -12.56 20.26 -36.55
N VAL A 491 -11.96 21.43 -36.75
CA VAL A 491 -10.52 21.60 -36.87
C VAL A 491 -9.97 22.16 -35.57
N TYR A 492 -8.91 21.54 -35.09
CA TYR A 492 -8.23 21.88 -33.85
C TYR A 492 -6.81 22.32 -34.15
N ARG A 493 -6.29 23.26 -33.35
CA ARG A 493 -4.87 23.55 -33.31
C ARG A 493 -4.33 23.82 -31.91
N THR A 494 -3.02 23.71 -31.74
CA THR A 494 -2.34 24.17 -30.51
C THR A 494 -2.07 25.66 -30.54
N VAL A 495 -1.97 26.26 -29.34
CA VAL A 495 -1.29 27.56 -29.18
C VAL A 495 0.20 27.43 -29.54
N ALA A 496 0.87 28.53 -29.83
CA ALA A 496 2.29 28.55 -30.22
C ALA A 496 3.16 27.81 -29.18
N GLY A 497 3.82 26.74 -29.61
CA GLY A 497 4.70 25.91 -28.76
C GLY A 497 3.99 25.07 -27.69
N GLY A 498 2.66 25.01 -27.68
CA GLY A 498 1.88 24.18 -26.75
C GLY A 498 1.56 22.78 -27.29
N SER A 499 1.05 21.90 -26.43
CA SER A 499 0.66 20.52 -26.77
C SER A 499 -0.86 20.27 -26.75
N GLN A 500 -1.66 21.16 -26.17
CA GLN A 500 -3.11 21.00 -26.09
C GLN A 500 -3.79 21.51 -27.36
N LEU A 501 -4.42 20.60 -28.10
CA LEU A 501 -5.30 20.94 -29.23
C LEU A 501 -6.58 21.60 -28.74
N LYS A 502 -6.90 22.76 -29.30
CA LYS A 502 -8.10 23.57 -29.04
C LYS A 502 -8.86 23.87 -30.32
N LEU A 503 -10.17 23.99 -30.21
CA LEU A 503 -11.07 24.19 -31.34
C LEU A 503 -10.75 25.50 -32.05
N GLN A 504 -10.33 25.40 -33.30
CA GLN A 504 -10.12 26.55 -34.18
C GLN A 504 -11.40 26.88 -34.93
N GLN A 505 -12.05 25.88 -35.56
CA GLN A 505 -13.26 26.08 -36.33
C GLN A 505 -14.13 24.83 -36.44
N THR A 506 -15.44 25.04 -36.64
CA THR A 506 -16.38 24.01 -37.09
C THR A 506 -16.74 24.20 -38.56
N ILE A 507 -16.58 23.13 -39.36
CA ILE A 507 -17.06 23.01 -40.73
C ILE A 507 -18.44 22.35 -40.67
N ALA A 508 -19.50 23.13 -40.89
CA ALA A 508 -20.89 22.70 -40.75
C ALA A 508 -21.42 21.90 -41.96
N ASN A 509 -20.65 20.91 -42.41
CA ASN A 509 -21.04 19.96 -43.45
C ASN A 509 -20.13 18.72 -43.44
N ASN A 510 -20.56 17.68 -44.17
CA ASN A 510 -19.77 16.48 -44.43
C ASN A 510 -19.57 16.24 -45.94
N THR A 511 -19.32 17.29 -46.72
CA THR A 511 -19.23 17.20 -48.19
C THR A 511 -18.01 17.88 -48.82
N ALA A 512 -17.41 18.88 -48.16
CA ALA A 512 -16.28 19.62 -48.72
C ALA A 512 -14.93 19.09 -48.22
N THR A 513 -14.00 18.67 -49.08
CA THR A 513 -12.63 18.28 -48.68
C THR A 513 -11.62 19.44 -48.73
N THR A 514 -12.05 20.58 -49.28
CA THR A 514 -11.25 21.78 -49.50
C THR A 514 -11.24 22.71 -48.31
N GLY A 515 -10.17 23.49 -48.27
CA GLY A 515 -9.63 24.05 -47.06
C GLY A 515 -10.26 25.32 -46.52
N VAL A 516 -9.99 25.55 -45.24
CA VAL A 516 -10.34 26.79 -44.53
C VAL A 516 -9.07 27.53 -44.12
N GLN A 517 -9.17 28.85 -44.01
CA GLN A 517 -8.07 29.71 -43.60
C GLN A 517 -8.14 29.92 -42.09
N ASP A 518 -7.03 29.69 -41.42
CA ASP A 518 -6.87 30.04 -40.02
C ASP A 518 -6.21 31.41 -39.87
N ALA A 519 -6.95 32.32 -39.27
CA ALA A 519 -6.51 33.64 -38.85
C ALA A 519 -6.89 33.90 -37.38
N THR A 520 -7.24 32.84 -36.63
CA THR A 520 -7.72 32.94 -35.26
C THR A 520 -6.54 33.05 -34.31
N ALA A 521 -6.51 34.05 -33.44
CA ALA A 521 -5.49 34.19 -32.39
C ALA A 521 -5.57 33.05 -31.36
N ASP A 522 -4.44 32.67 -30.78
CA ASP A 522 -4.29 31.59 -29.78
C ASP A 522 -5.25 31.80 -28.60
N ALA A 523 -5.39 33.04 -28.15
CA ALA A 523 -6.29 33.42 -27.06
C ALA A 523 -7.78 33.25 -27.42
N SER A 524 -8.11 33.16 -28.71
CA SER A 524 -9.48 33.02 -29.23
C SER A 524 -9.84 31.57 -29.59
N LEU A 525 -8.94 30.61 -29.36
CA LEU A 525 -9.24 29.19 -29.56
C LEU A 525 -10.26 28.68 -28.52
N GLY A 526 -11.15 27.79 -28.96
CA GLY A 526 -12.25 27.26 -28.16
C GLY A 526 -11.87 26.06 -27.28
N ALA A 527 -12.83 25.14 -27.14
CA ALA A 527 -12.73 23.97 -26.27
C ALA A 527 -11.58 23.02 -26.65
N ASN A 528 -11.11 22.25 -25.68
CA ASN A 528 -10.13 21.19 -25.90
C ASN A 528 -10.69 20.07 -26.80
N VAL A 529 -9.81 19.42 -27.56
CA VAL A 529 -10.15 18.24 -28.36
C VAL A 529 -10.66 17.07 -27.48
N PRO A 530 -11.61 16.24 -27.96
CA PRO A 530 -12.05 15.06 -27.22
C PRO A 530 -10.91 14.07 -26.93
N THR A 531 -10.93 13.48 -25.73
CA THR A 531 -10.01 12.40 -25.31
C THR A 531 -10.68 11.01 -25.29
N SER A 532 -11.97 10.94 -25.65
CA SER A 532 -12.72 9.71 -25.87
C SER A 532 -13.69 9.89 -27.04
N ASP A 533 -14.06 8.78 -27.69
CA ASP A 533 -15.01 8.79 -28.82
C ASP A 533 -16.46 8.68 -28.31
N THR A 534 -17.27 9.67 -28.65
CA THR A 534 -18.71 9.71 -28.33
C THR A 534 -19.59 9.76 -29.59
N SER A 535 -18.98 9.58 -30.77
CA SER A 535 -19.62 9.80 -32.06
C SER A 535 -20.72 8.78 -32.39
N GLY A 536 -20.72 7.61 -31.76
CA GLY A 536 -21.63 6.51 -32.10
C GLY A 536 -21.46 5.98 -33.53
N LEU A 537 -20.37 6.33 -34.21
CA LEU A 537 -20.01 5.74 -35.50
C LEU A 537 -19.58 4.28 -35.29
N THR A 538 -19.90 3.41 -36.25
CA THR A 538 -19.54 2.00 -36.25
C THR A 538 -18.31 1.75 -37.13
N GLN A 539 -17.36 0.94 -36.65
CA GLN A 539 -16.14 0.63 -37.41
C GLN A 539 -16.46 -0.15 -38.70
N PRO A 540 -15.58 -0.11 -39.72
CA PRO A 540 -15.71 -0.97 -40.89
C PRO A 540 -15.84 -2.44 -40.51
N ASP A 541 -16.60 -3.20 -41.28
CA ASP A 541 -16.68 -4.66 -41.11
C ASP A 541 -15.29 -5.29 -41.32
N GLY A 542 -14.91 -6.17 -40.40
CA GLY A 542 -13.61 -6.84 -40.42
C GLY A 542 -13.45 -7.79 -39.23
N GLN A 543 -12.38 -8.57 -39.24
CA GLN A 543 -12.02 -9.46 -38.14
C GLN A 543 -10.50 -9.63 -38.07
N VAL A 544 -10.00 -9.95 -36.88
CA VAL A 544 -8.66 -10.52 -36.67
C VAL A 544 -8.80 -12.04 -36.63
N ASN A 545 -8.06 -12.73 -37.49
CA ASN A 545 -8.13 -14.17 -37.62
C ASN A 545 -7.34 -14.88 -36.50
N PRO A 546 -7.65 -16.16 -36.21
CA PRO A 546 -6.78 -16.99 -35.37
C PRO A 546 -5.34 -17.03 -35.90
N GLY A 547 -4.37 -17.00 -34.98
CA GLY A 547 -2.94 -17.05 -35.28
C GLY A 547 -2.29 -15.70 -35.65
N GLU A 548 -3.07 -14.63 -35.75
CA GLU A 548 -2.53 -13.28 -35.96
C GLU A 548 -1.65 -12.86 -34.77
N THR A 549 -0.46 -12.33 -35.07
CA THR A 549 0.52 -11.93 -34.04
C THR A 549 0.36 -10.46 -33.59
N SER A 550 -0.74 -9.82 -34.00
CA SER A 550 -1.05 -8.43 -33.66
C SER A 550 -2.56 -8.19 -33.58
N LEU A 551 -2.96 -7.23 -32.73
CA LEU A 551 -4.35 -6.82 -32.53
C LEU A 551 -4.44 -5.30 -32.57
N LEU A 552 -5.05 -4.75 -33.62
CA LEU A 552 -5.32 -3.32 -33.73
C LEU A 552 -6.51 -2.94 -32.85
N LEU A 553 -6.37 -1.85 -32.10
CA LEU A 553 -7.38 -1.29 -31.21
C LEU A 553 -7.76 0.12 -31.67
N ALA A 554 -8.97 0.57 -31.31
CA ALA A 554 -9.42 1.94 -31.59
C ALA A 554 -8.65 2.96 -30.72
N SER A 555 -8.25 2.54 -29.52
CA SER A 555 -7.41 3.28 -28.59
C SER A 555 -6.71 2.30 -27.65
N ALA A 556 -5.40 2.40 -27.48
CA ALA A 556 -4.64 1.51 -26.60
C ALA A 556 -4.26 2.13 -25.26
N GLY A 557 -4.86 3.25 -24.86
CA GLY A 557 -4.47 4.00 -23.65
C GLY A 557 -4.55 3.23 -22.33
N ASN A 558 -5.33 2.14 -22.29
CA ASN A 558 -5.46 1.28 -21.10
C ASN A 558 -4.48 0.09 -21.08
N PHE A 559 -3.64 -0.07 -22.11
CA PHE A 559 -2.75 -1.21 -22.28
C PHE A 559 -1.30 -0.82 -21.99
N GLU A 560 -0.61 -1.66 -21.21
CA GLU A 560 0.79 -1.43 -20.86
C GLU A 560 1.71 -1.51 -22.08
N SER A 561 2.57 -0.51 -22.28
CA SER A 561 3.43 -0.43 -23.46
C SER A 561 4.49 -1.53 -23.53
N GLY A 562 4.94 -2.02 -22.37
CA GLY A 562 5.95 -3.08 -22.24
C GLY A 562 5.40 -4.51 -22.36
N GLY A 563 4.15 -4.68 -22.79
CA GLY A 563 3.48 -5.98 -22.88
C GLY A 563 2.62 -6.30 -21.66
N GLY A 564 1.70 -7.25 -21.83
CA GLY A 564 0.73 -7.64 -20.83
C GLY A 564 -0.27 -8.69 -21.34
N TRP A 565 -1.42 -8.73 -20.68
CA TRP A 565 -2.50 -9.66 -20.99
C TRP A 565 -3.79 -8.88 -21.28
N ALA A 566 -4.61 -9.41 -22.19
CA ALA A 566 -5.88 -8.79 -22.56
C ALA A 566 -7.00 -9.82 -22.68
N PHE A 567 -8.20 -9.46 -22.25
CA PHE A 567 -9.42 -10.22 -22.45
C PHE A 567 -10.09 -9.81 -23.75
N LEU A 568 -10.47 -10.79 -24.55
CA LEU A 568 -11.23 -10.67 -25.78
C LEU A 568 -12.56 -11.44 -25.64
N PRO A 569 -13.55 -11.22 -26.51
CA PRO A 569 -14.81 -11.95 -26.45
C PRO A 569 -14.63 -13.47 -26.57
N GLY A 570 -15.57 -14.22 -25.97
CA GLY A 570 -15.52 -15.69 -25.94
C GLY A 570 -14.52 -16.23 -24.93
N ASP A 571 -14.30 -15.52 -23.82
CA ASP A 571 -13.39 -15.87 -22.71
C ASP A 571 -11.94 -16.10 -23.16
N GLN A 572 -11.54 -15.53 -24.31
CA GLN A 572 -10.19 -15.63 -24.82
C GLN A 572 -9.30 -14.62 -24.09
N ILE A 573 -8.18 -15.11 -23.55
CA ILE A 573 -7.14 -14.27 -22.97
C ILE A 573 -5.89 -14.33 -23.85
N ILE A 574 -5.40 -13.18 -24.28
CA ILE A 574 -4.22 -13.06 -25.12
C ILE A 574 -3.06 -12.46 -24.36
N ARG A 575 -1.85 -12.82 -24.74
CA ARG A 575 -0.59 -12.23 -24.28
C ARG A 575 -0.02 -11.37 -25.41
N TYR A 576 0.50 -10.20 -25.08
CA TYR A 576 1.21 -9.33 -26.02
C TYR A 576 2.50 -8.82 -25.38
N THR A 577 3.56 -8.63 -26.17
CA THR A 577 4.89 -8.22 -25.64
C THR A 577 5.21 -6.75 -25.89
N GLY A 578 4.40 -6.04 -26.67
CA GLY A 578 4.60 -4.61 -26.90
C GLY A 578 3.38 -3.92 -27.49
N LEU A 579 3.38 -2.59 -27.42
CA LEU A 579 2.38 -1.73 -28.01
C LEU A 579 3.04 -0.78 -29.02
N SER A 580 2.51 -0.71 -30.25
CA SER A 580 2.93 0.26 -31.26
C SER A 580 1.71 1.03 -31.76
N ALA A 581 1.66 2.34 -31.47
CA ALA A 581 0.45 3.16 -31.63
C ALA A 581 -0.75 2.51 -30.93
N ASN A 582 -1.78 2.11 -31.67
CA ASN A 582 -2.94 1.39 -31.13
C ASN A 582 -2.90 -0.13 -31.39
N THR A 583 -1.76 -0.69 -31.82
CA THR A 583 -1.63 -2.10 -32.16
C THR A 583 -0.88 -2.83 -31.06
N LEU A 584 -1.53 -3.81 -30.42
CA LEU A 584 -0.84 -4.80 -29.60
C LEU A 584 -0.01 -5.69 -30.51
N THR A 585 1.25 -5.94 -30.13
CA THR A 585 2.23 -6.65 -30.94
C THR A 585 2.89 -7.78 -30.15
N GLY A 586 3.46 -8.75 -30.87
CA GLY A 586 4.12 -9.90 -30.25
C GLY A 586 3.13 -10.84 -29.57
N ILE A 587 1.91 -10.92 -30.11
CA ILE A 587 0.96 -11.96 -29.72
C ILE A 587 1.47 -13.29 -30.29
N PRO A 588 1.49 -14.39 -29.51
CA PRO A 588 1.90 -15.70 -30.01
C PRO A 588 1.02 -16.16 -31.19
N GLU A 589 1.63 -16.75 -32.23
CA GLU A 589 0.92 -17.33 -33.38
C GLU A 589 0.12 -18.60 -32.98
N SER A 590 0.54 -19.30 -31.92
CA SER A 590 -0.17 -20.44 -31.37
C SER A 590 0.21 -20.65 -29.89
N GLY A 591 -0.52 -21.52 -29.20
CA GLY A 591 -0.25 -21.84 -27.79
C GLY A 591 -0.89 -20.87 -26.80
N LEU A 592 -0.29 -20.76 -25.62
CA LEU A 592 -0.81 -19.94 -24.52
C LEU A 592 -0.79 -18.45 -24.87
N GLY A 593 -1.91 -17.77 -24.67
CA GLY A 593 -2.04 -16.34 -24.96
C GLY A 593 -2.13 -15.99 -26.45
N ALA A 594 -2.28 -16.97 -27.35
CA ALA A 594 -2.52 -16.73 -28.78
C ALA A 594 -3.99 -16.37 -29.08
N ILE A 595 -4.23 -15.75 -30.24
CA ILE A 595 -5.59 -15.59 -30.76
C ILE A 595 -6.03 -16.95 -31.34
N VAL A 596 -6.94 -17.64 -30.66
CA VAL A 596 -7.40 -19.00 -31.04
C VAL A 596 -8.75 -19.04 -31.74
N ALA A 597 -9.50 -17.93 -31.67
CA ALA A 597 -10.80 -17.75 -32.29
C ALA A 597 -10.86 -16.35 -32.92
N ALA A 598 -11.57 -16.22 -34.05
CA ALA A 598 -11.66 -14.97 -34.78
C ALA A 598 -12.32 -13.87 -33.92
N VAL A 599 -11.75 -12.68 -33.94
CA VAL A 599 -12.22 -11.54 -33.17
C VAL A 599 -12.75 -10.48 -34.13
N ILE A 600 -14.06 -10.32 -34.15
CA ILE A 600 -14.74 -9.37 -35.05
C ILE A 600 -14.39 -7.95 -34.63
N TYR A 601 -14.20 -7.04 -35.59
CA TYR A 601 -14.09 -5.61 -35.28
C TYR A 601 -15.33 -5.12 -34.53
N ASN A 602 -15.15 -4.11 -33.67
CA ASN A 602 -16.12 -3.69 -32.63
C ASN A 602 -16.27 -4.66 -31.44
N ALA A 603 -15.54 -5.78 -31.39
CA ALA A 603 -15.36 -6.54 -30.16
C ALA A 603 -14.69 -5.67 -29.07
N THR A 604 -15.05 -5.88 -27.80
CA THR A 604 -14.35 -5.23 -26.68
C THR A 604 -13.09 -6.02 -26.31
N ALA A 605 -11.95 -5.34 -26.33
CA ALA A 605 -10.71 -5.80 -25.71
C ALA A 605 -10.48 -5.06 -24.40
N THR A 606 -10.21 -5.77 -23.31
CA THR A 606 -10.00 -5.19 -21.97
C THR A 606 -8.63 -5.58 -21.45
N ALA A 607 -7.85 -4.62 -20.93
CA ALA A 607 -6.57 -4.92 -20.30
C ALA A 607 -6.77 -5.74 -19.02
N SER A 608 -5.99 -6.81 -18.84
CA SER A 608 -6.05 -7.68 -17.66
C SER A 608 -5.29 -7.06 -16.49
N PRO A 609 -5.78 -7.19 -15.24
CA PRO A 609 -4.94 -6.98 -14.07
C PRO A 609 -3.79 -7.99 -14.07
N MET A 610 -2.62 -7.58 -13.62
CA MET A 610 -1.43 -8.44 -13.58
C MET A 610 -0.38 -7.95 -12.59
N LEU A 611 0.45 -8.88 -12.11
CA LEU A 611 1.73 -8.59 -11.46
C LEU A 611 2.81 -8.43 -12.53
N THR A 612 3.72 -7.48 -12.35
CA THR A 612 4.76 -7.13 -13.32
C THR A 612 6.16 -7.17 -12.70
N GLY A 613 7.16 -7.35 -13.55
CA GLY A 613 8.57 -7.34 -13.14
C GLY A 613 9.00 -8.59 -12.38
N ILE A 614 8.36 -9.72 -12.66
CA ILE A 614 8.83 -11.02 -12.18
C ILE A 614 10.16 -11.31 -12.87
N PRO A 615 11.21 -11.75 -12.15
CA PRO A 615 12.47 -12.12 -12.76
C PRO A 615 12.28 -13.22 -13.81
N ALA A 616 12.97 -13.13 -14.95
CA ALA A 616 12.92 -14.15 -16.00
C ALA A 616 13.67 -15.44 -15.64
N SER A 617 14.50 -15.42 -14.60
CA SER A 617 15.24 -16.59 -14.10
C SER A 617 15.78 -16.34 -12.70
N GLY A 618 16.16 -17.40 -11.98
CA GLY A 618 16.76 -17.31 -10.64
C GLY A 618 15.72 -17.21 -9.52
N ASP A 619 16.17 -16.76 -8.36
CA ASP A 619 15.31 -16.69 -7.17
C ASP A 619 14.15 -15.72 -7.39
N GLY A 620 12.94 -16.14 -7.00
CA GLY A 620 11.72 -15.36 -7.22
C GLY A 620 11.16 -15.39 -8.65
N SER A 621 11.76 -16.14 -9.58
CA SER A 621 11.23 -16.33 -10.94
C SER A 621 10.24 -17.49 -11.07
N ILE A 622 9.52 -17.52 -12.19
CA ILE A 622 8.71 -18.68 -12.60
C ILE A 622 9.67 -19.72 -13.20
N THR A 623 10.15 -20.65 -12.39
CA THR A 623 11.15 -21.66 -12.80
C THR A 623 10.56 -22.85 -13.56
N ALA A 624 9.26 -23.04 -13.48
CA ALA A 624 8.50 -24.06 -14.21
C ALA A 624 7.12 -23.50 -14.52
N ASP A 625 6.49 -24.03 -15.57
CA ASP A 625 5.17 -23.57 -16.01
C ASP A 625 4.15 -23.57 -14.86
N LEU A 626 3.21 -22.62 -14.93
CA LEU A 626 2.01 -22.51 -14.12
C LEU A 626 0.84 -22.92 -15.03
N PRO A 627 0.50 -24.23 -15.09
CA PRO A 627 -0.27 -24.80 -16.19
C PRO A 627 -1.78 -24.54 -16.13
N PHE A 628 -2.30 -24.06 -14.99
CA PHE A 628 -3.73 -23.89 -14.78
C PHE A 628 -4.07 -22.42 -14.57
N ALA A 629 -4.98 -21.90 -15.40
CA ALA A 629 -5.80 -20.78 -14.98
C ALA A 629 -6.56 -21.20 -13.71
N ASN A 630 -6.76 -20.27 -12.78
CA ASN A 630 -7.47 -20.42 -11.50
C ASN A 630 -6.64 -20.91 -10.29
N LEU A 631 -5.32 -21.04 -10.41
CA LEU A 631 -4.43 -21.23 -9.26
C LEU A 631 -4.50 -20.04 -8.32
N GLU A 632 -4.50 -20.31 -7.01
CA GLU A 632 -4.44 -19.25 -6.01
C GLU A 632 -3.03 -18.63 -5.98
N ILE A 633 -3.00 -17.31 -5.95
CA ILE A 633 -1.79 -16.51 -5.75
C ILE A 633 -1.99 -15.63 -4.52
N GLN A 634 -1.18 -15.84 -3.48
CA GLN A 634 -1.32 -15.17 -2.20
C GLN A 634 -0.22 -14.12 -2.02
N LEU A 635 -0.54 -12.97 -1.42
CA LEU A 635 0.47 -12.05 -0.94
C LEU A 635 1.31 -12.73 0.15
N VAL A 636 2.62 -12.55 0.10
CA VAL A 636 3.53 -12.92 1.18
C VAL A 636 4.28 -11.69 1.67
N VAL A 637 4.20 -11.45 2.97
CA VAL A 637 5.00 -10.46 3.68
C VAL A 637 6.18 -11.18 4.33
N GLN A 638 7.39 -10.66 4.15
CA GLN A 638 8.57 -11.09 4.88
C GLN A 638 9.00 -10.00 5.86
N ARG A 639 9.22 -10.36 7.12
CA ARG A 639 9.72 -9.47 8.17
C ARG A 639 10.98 -10.06 8.79
N ASP A 640 12.04 -9.25 8.82
CA ASP A 640 13.36 -9.60 9.34
C ASP A 640 13.72 -8.73 10.55
N ASP A 641 14.28 -9.35 11.58
CA ASP A 641 14.90 -8.66 12.70
C ASP A 641 16.42 -8.86 12.66
N TYR A 642 17.12 -7.99 11.95
CA TYR A 642 18.57 -8.09 11.75
C TYR A 642 19.36 -8.03 13.06
N THR A 643 18.85 -7.32 14.07
CA THR A 643 19.50 -7.23 15.38
C THR A 643 19.45 -8.59 16.08
N ARG A 644 18.27 -9.22 16.12
CA ARG A 644 18.12 -10.55 16.73
C ARG A 644 18.80 -11.65 15.92
N GLN A 645 18.85 -11.54 14.58
CA GLN A 645 19.66 -12.42 13.73
C GLN A 645 21.14 -12.36 14.13
N ALA A 646 21.71 -11.16 14.27
CA ALA A 646 23.10 -11.00 14.71
C ALA A 646 23.35 -11.57 16.12
N THR A 647 22.43 -11.35 17.06
CA THR A 647 22.51 -11.91 18.42
C THR A 647 22.46 -13.43 18.42
N LEU A 648 21.55 -14.04 17.66
CA LEU A 648 21.44 -15.51 17.59
C LEU A 648 22.62 -16.14 16.85
N ALA A 649 23.12 -15.49 15.79
CA ALA A 649 24.32 -15.92 15.06
C ALA A 649 25.55 -15.93 15.98
N ALA A 650 25.68 -14.95 16.89
CA ALA A 650 26.76 -14.93 17.87
C ALA A 650 26.69 -16.09 18.88
N LEU A 651 25.49 -16.57 19.22
CA LEU A 651 25.27 -17.67 20.16
C LEU A 651 25.40 -19.06 19.52
N THR A 652 24.94 -19.22 18.28
CA THR A 652 24.79 -20.55 17.63
C THR A 652 25.77 -20.79 16.48
N GLY A 653 26.39 -19.74 15.94
CA GLY A 653 27.10 -19.75 14.67
C GLY A 653 26.14 -19.71 13.47
N GLY A 654 26.62 -19.24 12.31
CA GLY A 654 25.82 -19.15 11.08
C GLY A 654 25.22 -17.77 10.83
N ASP A 655 24.04 -17.72 10.20
CA ASP A 655 23.33 -16.49 9.81
C ASP A 655 22.30 -15.99 10.85
N GLY A 656 22.00 -16.82 11.86
CA GLY A 656 21.03 -16.48 12.90
C GLY A 656 19.59 -16.39 12.40
N ILE A 657 19.27 -16.92 11.22
CA ILE A 657 17.93 -16.90 10.64
C ILE A 657 17.16 -18.14 11.12
N VAL A 658 16.05 -17.89 11.84
CA VAL A 658 15.08 -18.93 12.23
C VAL A 658 13.69 -18.43 11.89
N GLU A 659 12.99 -19.20 11.06
CA GLU A 659 11.78 -18.73 10.38
C GLU A 659 10.49 -19.18 11.06
N GLY A 660 9.56 -18.24 11.17
CA GLY A 660 8.16 -18.47 11.55
C GLY A 660 7.23 -18.25 10.37
N TRP A 661 6.06 -18.91 10.39
CA TRP A 661 5.05 -18.79 9.35
C TRP A 661 3.69 -18.49 9.95
N ILE A 662 2.99 -17.48 9.40
CA ILE A 662 1.62 -17.11 9.76
C ILE A 662 0.78 -17.16 8.49
N GLN A 663 -0.41 -17.77 8.57
CA GLN A 663 -1.33 -17.84 7.44
C GLN A 663 -2.69 -17.28 7.85
N ASP A 664 -3.10 -16.20 7.19
CA ASP A 664 -4.45 -15.64 7.30
C ASP A 664 -4.81 -14.90 6.00
N ARG A 665 -5.42 -15.63 5.08
CA ARG A 665 -5.72 -15.20 3.69
C ARG A 665 -6.77 -14.11 3.56
N ARG A 666 -7.15 -13.48 4.66
CA ARG A 666 -8.15 -12.41 4.71
C ARG A 666 -7.50 -11.06 5.00
N LEU A 667 -6.29 -11.05 5.54
CA LEU A 667 -5.60 -9.84 5.96
C LEU A 667 -4.96 -9.12 4.78
N SER A 668 -5.08 -7.80 4.77
CA SER A 668 -4.32 -6.93 3.88
C SER A 668 -2.82 -7.00 4.19
N GLU A 669 -2.01 -6.41 3.32
CA GLU A 669 -0.56 -6.29 3.50
C GLU A 669 -0.20 -5.63 4.84
N GLU A 670 -0.84 -4.49 5.16
CA GLU A 670 -0.57 -3.72 6.37
C GLU A 670 -0.90 -4.50 7.65
N GLU A 671 -2.07 -5.17 7.67
CA GLU A 671 -2.48 -6.00 8.80
C GLU A 671 -1.56 -7.22 8.96
N MET A 672 -1.10 -7.80 7.85
CA MET A 672 -0.17 -8.93 7.89
C MET A 672 1.23 -8.50 8.37
N ILE A 673 1.71 -7.33 7.97
CA ILE A 673 2.96 -6.73 8.50
C ILE A 673 2.85 -6.58 10.02
N ALA A 674 1.78 -5.94 10.51
CA ALA A 674 1.58 -5.74 11.94
C ALA A 674 1.54 -7.07 12.71
N ARG A 675 0.94 -8.11 12.13
CA ARG A 675 0.88 -9.44 12.76
C ARG A 675 2.22 -10.16 12.77
N CYS A 676 3.01 -10.04 11.70
CA CYS A 676 4.36 -10.60 11.64
C CYS A 676 5.30 -9.87 12.61
N ASP A 677 5.21 -8.54 12.70
CA ASP A 677 6.02 -7.74 13.63
C ASP A 677 5.67 -8.07 15.09
N ALA A 678 4.37 -8.21 15.42
CA ALA A 678 3.96 -8.68 16.74
C ALA A 678 4.48 -10.09 17.07
N ALA A 679 4.54 -10.98 16.08
CA ALA A 679 5.07 -12.33 16.26
C ALA A 679 6.60 -12.33 16.43
N LEU A 680 7.32 -11.46 15.72
CA LEU A 680 8.75 -11.22 15.94
C LEU A 680 9.00 -10.66 17.34
N GLU A 681 8.20 -9.70 17.80
CA GLU A 681 8.30 -9.17 19.15
C GLU A 681 8.08 -10.27 20.20
N LEU A 682 7.05 -11.10 20.01
CA LEU A 682 6.72 -12.19 20.93
C LEU A 682 7.77 -13.30 20.93
N ASN A 683 8.34 -13.66 19.78
CA ASN A 683 9.16 -14.86 19.62
C ASN A 683 10.63 -14.57 19.31
N GLY A 684 11.05 -13.31 19.22
CA GLY A 684 12.42 -12.95 18.86
C GLY A 684 13.44 -13.23 19.94
N ASP A 685 13.05 -13.12 21.20
CA ASP A 685 13.99 -13.26 22.32
C ASP A 685 13.93 -14.64 22.99
N PRO A 686 15.06 -15.10 23.58
CA PRO A 686 15.09 -16.27 24.44
C PRO A 686 14.07 -16.13 25.58
N VAL A 687 13.40 -17.23 25.94
CA VAL A 687 12.55 -17.24 27.12
C VAL A 687 13.45 -17.42 28.33
N VAL A 688 13.31 -16.50 29.28
CA VAL A 688 13.98 -16.57 30.58
C VAL A 688 12.92 -16.91 31.60
N SER A 689 13.13 -17.99 32.34
CA SER A 689 12.23 -18.41 33.43
C SER A 689 13.00 -18.64 34.71
N VAL A 690 12.40 -18.23 35.83
CA VAL A 690 12.97 -18.38 37.17
C VAL A 690 11.99 -19.12 38.06
N ALA A 691 12.45 -20.19 38.71
CA ALA A 691 11.70 -20.92 39.72
C ALA A 691 12.39 -20.78 41.07
N TRP A 692 11.65 -20.36 42.09
CA TRP A 692 12.21 -20.19 43.44
C TRP A 692 11.19 -20.48 44.54
N THR A 693 11.69 -20.75 45.74
CA THR A 693 10.85 -21.02 46.91
C THR A 693 11.11 -19.97 47.96
N THR A 694 10.09 -19.19 48.35
CA THR A 694 10.22 -18.09 49.32
C THR A 694 9.11 -18.04 50.38
N ARG A 695 9.32 -17.34 51.49
CA ARG A 695 8.27 -16.96 52.46
C ARG A 695 7.72 -15.56 52.26
N ASP A 696 8.30 -14.79 51.35
CA ASP A 696 7.86 -13.43 51.06
C ASP A 696 6.38 -13.43 50.62
N ARG A 697 5.56 -12.66 51.34
CA ARG A 697 4.14 -12.51 51.05
C ARG A 697 3.84 -11.73 49.78
N SER A 698 4.80 -10.96 49.30
CA SER A 698 4.64 -10.12 48.12
C SER A 698 4.60 -10.96 46.83
N VAL A 699 5.11 -12.19 46.88
CA VAL A 699 5.15 -13.13 45.77
C VAL A 699 3.77 -13.78 45.60
N THR A 700 3.00 -13.24 44.67
CA THR A 700 1.68 -13.75 44.25
C THR A 700 1.64 -13.79 42.73
N ALA A 701 0.76 -14.62 42.15
CA ALA A 701 0.63 -14.67 40.69
C ALA A 701 0.23 -13.31 40.09
N ALA A 702 0.54 -13.10 38.81
CA ALA A 702 0.34 -11.89 38.02
C ALA A 702 1.15 -10.63 38.42
N ARG A 703 1.91 -10.65 39.53
CA ARG A 703 2.83 -9.55 39.89
C ARG A 703 4.15 -9.64 39.11
N LYS A 704 4.84 -8.49 38.98
CA LYS A 704 6.23 -8.46 38.51
C LYS A 704 7.20 -8.66 39.68
N VAL A 705 8.34 -9.27 39.42
CA VAL A 705 9.47 -9.40 40.34
C VAL A 705 10.75 -9.02 39.62
N THR A 706 11.59 -8.22 40.27
CA THR A 706 12.90 -7.84 39.74
C THR A 706 13.97 -8.74 40.35
N PHE A 707 14.81 -9.34 39.52
CA PHE A 707 16.00 -10.11 39.91
C PHE A 707 17.26 -9.31 39.60
N ASP A 708 17.87 -8.72 40.62
CA ASP A 708 19.13 -7.96 40.53
C ASP A 708 20.25 -8.77 41.17
N LEU A 709 20.76 -9.75 40.42
CA LEU A 709 21.76 -10.71 40.86
C LEU A 709 23.05 -10.53 40.08
N ALA A 710 24.20 -10.59 40.74
CA ALA A 710 25.49 -10.60 40.09
C ALA A 710 25.76 -11.96 39.41
N ALA A 711 26.78 -11.96 38.55
CA ALA A 711 27.30 -13.18 37.96
C ALA A 711 27.69 -14.18 39.07
N PRO A 712 27.42 -15.50 38.91
CA PRO A 712 26.98 -16.17 37.68
C PRO A 712 25.45 -16.26 37.50
N THR A 713 24.65 -15.69 38.39
CA THR A 713 23.18 -15.77 38.39
C THR A 713 22.48 -14.56 37.78
N SER A 714 23.24 -13.66 37.14
CA SER A 714 22.70 -12.49 36.44
C SER A 714 21.76 -12.90 35.31
N LEU A 715 20.72 -12.09 35.09
CA LEU A 715 19.75 -12.24 34.01
C LEU A 715 19.88 -11.08 33.03
N ASP A 716 19.70 -11.35 31.74
CA ASP A 716 19.64 -10.32 30.70
C ASP A 716 18.33 -9.54 30.78
N GLU A 717 17.26 -10.19 31.25
CA GLU A 717 15.98 -9.60 31.59
C GLU A 717 15.71 -9.79 33.08
N THR A 718 15.74 -8.68 33.83
CA THR A 718 15.65 -8.70 35.29
C THR A 718 14.22 -8.66 35.80
N ASP A 719 13.28 -8.09 35.03
CA ASP A 719 11.89 -7.92 35.43
C ASP A 719 11.01 -9.02 34.83
N LEU A 720 10.64 -10.01 35.63
CA LEU A 720 9.83 -11.14 35.18
C LEU A 720 8.43 -11.12 35.80
N LYS A 721 7.44 -11.65 35.09
CA LYS A 721 6.06 -11.76 35.61
C LYS A 721 5.83 -13.13 36.23
N ILE A 722 5.28 -13.15 37.44
CA ILE A 722 5.00 -14.36 38.21
C ILE A 722 3.78 -15.07 37.62
N GLN A 723 4.01 -16.20 36.96
CA GLN A 723 2.99 -17.00 36.27
C GLN A 723 2.22 -17.90 37.23
N ARG A 724 2.91 -18.46 38.21
CA ARG A 724 2.34 -19.47 39.12
C ARG A 724 2.96 -19.35 40.49
N VAL A 725 2.14 -19.48 41.53
CA VAL A 725 2.62 -19.57 42.92
C VAL A 725 1.89 -20.70 43.63
N THR A 726 2.60 -21.65 44.22
CA THR A 726 2.02 -22.67 45.09
C THR A 726 2.40 -22.39 46.53
N LEU A 727 1.41 -22.08 47.37
CA LEU A 727 1.54 -22.04 48.81
C LEU A 727 1.45 -23.48 49.34
N ASP A 728 2.45 -23.90 50.09
CA ASP A 728 2.52 -25.20 50.74
C ASP A 728 3.17 -25.10 52.14
N ARG A 729 3.28 -26.25 52.83
CA ARG A 729 3.94 -26.36 54.15
C ARG A 729 3.36 -25.37 55.17
N PHE A 730 2.04 -25.31 55.26
CA PHE A 730 1.36 -24.48 56.26
C PHE A 730 1.64 -25.06 57.64
N GLY A 731 2.39 -24.31 58.45
CA GLY A 731 2.79 -24.82 59.75
C GLY A 731 1.62 -24.95 60.73
N VAL A 732 1.56 -26.08 61.43
CA VAL A 732 0.65 -26.28 62.56
C VAL A 732 1.19 -25.53 63.78
N ASN A 733 0.41 -24.58 64.32
CA ASN A 733 0.75 -23.83 65.54
C ASN A 733 2.05 -22.99 65.47
N THR A 734 2.36 -22.40 64.32
CA THR A 734 3.53 -21.52 64.12
C THR A 734 3.10 -20.10 63.77
N THR A 735 3.97 -19.10 63.99
CA THR A 735 3.78 -17.71 63.52
C THR A 735 4.42 -17.44 62.16
N ILE A 736 5.05 -18.46 61.57
CA ILE A 736 5.82 -18.41 60.33
C ILE A 736 4.88 -18.61 59.13
N TRP A 737 5.03 -17.75 58.13
CA TRP A 737 4.27 -17.82 56.88
C TRP A 737 4.53 -19.14 56.11
N PRO A 738 3.53 -19.63 55.36
CA PRO A 738 3.71 -20.78 54.48
C PRO A 738 4.77 -20.48 53.42
N TRP A 739 5.37 -21.56 52.90
CA TRP A 739 6.29 -21.46 51.78
C TRP A 739 5.51 -21.21 50.49
N ARG A 740 6.13 -20.46 49.57
CA ARG A 740 5.62 -20.15 48.23
C ARG A 740 6.63 -20.64 47.22
N ARG A 741 6.22 -21.61 46.40
CA ARG A 741 6.98 -22.02 45.22
C ARG A 741 6.48 -21.22 44.04
N ALA A 742 7.29 -20.31 43.54
CA ALA A 742 6.94 -19.37 42.49
C ALA A 742 7.69 -19.66 41.20
N GLU A 743 7.03 -19.38 40.09
CA GLU A 743 7.56 -19.46 38.73
C GLU A 743 7.28 -18.14 38.03
N ALA A 744 8.33 -17.47 37.57
CA ALA A 744 8.25 -16.24 36.80
C ALA A 744 8.92 -16.44 35.43
N SER A 745 8.45 -15.70 34.43
CA SER A 745 8.95 -15.81 33.06
C SER A 745 8.86 -14.46 32.34
N SER A 746 9.75 -14.24 31.38
CA SER A 746 9.72 -13.09 30.45
C SER A 746 8.54 -13.16 29.48
N LYS A 747 8.02 -14.38 29.26
CA LYS A 747 6.81 -14.62 28.46
C LYS A 747 5.76 -15.33 29.30
N ARG A 748 4.48 -14.98 29.08
CA ARG A 748 3.34 -15.70 29.65
C ARG A 748 3.33 -17.11 29.07
N TYR A 749 3.53 -18.12 29.91
CA TYR A 749 3.40 -19.52 29.53
C TYR A 749 1.97 -19.96 29.90
N SER A 750 1.01 -19.87 28.97
CA SER A 750 -0.29 -20.49 29.22
C SER A 750 -0.19 -22.01 29.01
N PHE A 751 -1.04 -22.76 29.70
CA PHE A 751 -1.18 -24.21 29.45
C PHE A 751 -1.63 -24.48 28.00
N GLU A 752 -2.38 -23.56 27.39
CA GLU A 752 -2.76 -23.61 25.97
C GLU A 752 -1.57 -23.47 25.03
N ASP A 753 -0.56 -22.68 25.39
CA ASP A 753 0.69 -22.54 24.62
C ASP A 753 1.53 -23.82 24.70
N LEU A 754 1.59 -24.47 25.86
CA LEU A 754 2.22 -25.79 26.03
C LEU A 754 1.49 -26.87 25.20
N VAL A 755 0.16 -26.87 25.21
CA VAL A 755 -0.66 -27.82 24.42
C VAL A 755 -0.55 -27.54 22.93
N ARG A 756 -0.44 -26.28 22.48
CA ARG A 756 -0.15 -25.93 21.08
C ARG A 756 1.24 -26.40 20.66
N GLN A 757 2.24 -26.27 21.52
CA GLN A 757 3.60 -26.73 21.25
C GLN A 757 3.71 -28.27 21.19
N ILE A 758 2.88 -29.00 21.95
CA ILE A 758 2.81 -30.47 21.91
C ILE A 758 1.99 -30.98 20.72
N LYS A 759 0.93 -30.26 20.29
CA LYS A 759 0.13 -30.60 19.10
C LYS A 759 0.81 -30.23 17.78
N GLY A 760 1.87 -29.42 17.82
CA GLY A 760 2.70 -29.06 16.67
C GLY A 760 3.91 -29.97 16.44
N ARG A 761 3.99 -31.13 17.12
CA ARG A 761 4.95 -32.20 16.83
C ARG A 761 4.32 -33.32 16.02
#